data_AF-A0A7V9L7K7-F1
#
_entry.id   AF-A0A7V9L7K7-F1
#
_cell.length_a   1.000
_cell.length_b   1.000
_cell.length_c   1.000
_cell.angle_alpha   90.00
_cell.angle_beta   90.00
_cell.angle_gamma   90.00
#
_symmetry.space_group_name_H-M   'P 1'
#
loop_
_entity.id
_entity.type
_entity.pdbx_description
1 polymer ?
#
loop_
_entity_poly.entity_id
_entity_poly.type
_entity_poly.pdbx_seq_one_letter_code
_entity_poly.pdbx_strand_id
1 'polypeptide(L)'
;MRIAIIGGGAAGMGAAKTLIDAGLEVTLFEELPRLGGHCFAVPVPHGKRTVLVDAGVSDFNRVTSHEVRRFMADLGLEVIPVLPDSTCTTIEGHPIWTTKGGRRVIDGIHDEAKFFADIDLFQATCVEVTAEARFSEWSARRYLDEYDYGPDFRRSYFNPRAGGAFPMPDRDPEDYFIRPLVAFWQMEGLVGGRSENARCVIEHGMHAWPAAFHIWFEQHAGQLRIGTRVVGVSRRARGVRIRLETEAGAHESLWFDHVIFAASPHAIRSMLEDPSIDEAALLGAFQWQRARVAVHRDAEYVCSDPMQIAAYNYVAGQGDQPEIRPTLTIYPKRLANQGDAPDVFVTINPHRQLRDVIANRFFVHPALSRPQDVSARRISQLQGASNTWYAGGWLRVPHVHEQALASGIEVGVDMVNMMSGKRPTQRRLGRRYIDALRDSPIFASLDPCLLEEIRITARPFEVAMGEVITREGEPSAGMVLIEEGEAIGTRNGKHVTRSRAGALIGELSILDGGPSPLTFVARTAVSGWFFDPAGIEQLRRETSAGAFAFLDQIARTQMKLWRELLERRWGAITPADAAAWTEAHVIGPASGFLEGLGLPESHRLRALLWELPAGMLIVRAGEASNRFLIVTQGRVDVTAADGTPLVDAGPGDMPGVLAVIDGGRQPFSFIAREPTIAAVIDADRFRELRYGGSPLAAALVPRIHSYLVERYRPLLDTILGGDDDETMVDREIP
;
A
#
# COMPACT_ATOMS: atom_id res chain seq x y z
N MET A 1 -1.19 33.91 -10.69
CA MET A 1 -1.69 32.80 -9.85
C MET A 1 -0.72 32.65 -8.70
N ARG A 2 -1.21 32.63 -7.46
CA ARG A 2 -0.41 32.58 -6.24
C ARG A 2 -0.45 31.19 -5.64
N ILE A 3 0.71 30.58 -5.43
CA ILE A 3 0.84 29.22 -4.91
C ILE A 3 1.51 29.27 -3.54
N ALA A 4 0.89 28.63 -2.55
CA ALA A 4 1.52 28.39 -1.27
C ALA A 4 2.15 27.01 -1.21
N ILE A 5 3.37 26.92 -0.71
CA ILE A 5 4.05 25.66 -0.38
C ILE A 5 4.26 25.63 1.13
N ILE A 6 3.76 24.58 1.78
CA ILE A 6 3.84 24.43 3.24
C ILE A 6 4.86 23.34 3.55
N GLY A 7 6.01 23.73 4.07
CA GLY A 7 7.14 22.86 4.39
C GLY A 7 8.34 23.14 3.49
N GLY A 8 9.47 23.50 4.10
CA GLY A 8 10.74 23.84 3.45
C GLY A 8 11.75 22.69 3.40
N GLY A 9 11.27 21.45 3.45
CA GLY A 9 12.09 20.25 3.21
C GLY A 9 12.35 19.99 1.73
N ALA A 10 13.02 18.88 1.41
CA ALA A 10 13.38 18.51 0.03
C ALA A 10 12.20 18.55 -0.95
N ALA A 11 11.03 18.04 -0.56
CA ALA A 11 9.83 18.07 -1.38
C ALA A 11 9.35 19.51 -1.68
N GLY A 12 9.35 20.39 -0.67
CA GLY A 12 8.97 21.78 -0.84
C GLY A 12 9.92 22.55 -1.74
N MET A 13 11.23 22.34 -1.55
CA MET A 13 12.27 22.94 -2.40
C MET A 13 12.17 22.47 -3.86
N GLY A 14 11.93 21.18 -4.09
CA GLY A 14 11.70 20.61 -5.42
C GLY A 14 10.51 21.26 -6.14
N ALA A 15 9.36 21.29 -5.47
CA ALA A 15 8.16 21.92 -6.01
C ALA A 15 8.36 23.42 -6.27
N ALA A 16 8.98 24.13 -5.32
CA ALA A 16 9.24 25.56 -5.41
C ALA A 16 10.13 25.90 -6.60
N LYS A 17 11.25 25.19 -6.77
CA LYS A 17 12.15 25.37 -7.91
C LYS A 17 11.42 25.16 -9.24
N THR A 18 10.71 24.04 -9.38
CA THR A 18 9.98 23.72 -10.61
C THR A 18 8.94 24.79 -10.98
N LEU A 19 8.22 25.32 -9.99
CA LEU A 19 7.20 26.36 -10.23
C LEU A 19 7.81 27.74 -10.53
N ILE A 20 8.92 28.10 -9.88
CA ILE A 20 9.67 29.33 -10.17
C ILE A 20 10.27 29.28 -11.58
N ASP A 21 10.88 28.15 -11.97
CA ASP A 21 11.42 27.94 -13.32
C ASP A 21 10.33 28.06 -14.40
N ALA A 22 9.07 27.77 -14.05
CA ALA A 22 7.90 27.97 -14.90
C ALA A 22 7.30 29.39 -14.85
N GLY A 23 7.90 30.32 -14.11
CA GLY A 23 7.49 31.72 -13.99
C GLY A 23 6.27 31.97 -13.10
N LEU A 24 6.00 31.08 -12.14
CA LEU A 24 4.84 31.19 -11.25
C LEU A 24 5.17 31.91 -9.93
N GLU A 25 4.17 32.58 -9.34
CA GLU A 25 4.32 33.26 -8.06
C GLU A 25 4.18 32.25 -6.91
N VAL A 26 5.29 32.01 -6.20
CA VAL A 26 5.40 31.00 -5.13
C VAL A 26 5.73 31.66 -3.80
N THR A 27 4.97 31.33 -2.77
CA THR A 27 5.31 31.60 -1.37
C THR A 27 5.56 30.28 -0.64
N LEU A 28 6.76 30.12 -0.07
CA LEU A 28 7.14 28.95 0.72
C LEU A 28 7.12 29.29 2.21
N PHE A 29 6.38 28.51 2.99
CA PHE A 29 6.26 28.63 4.44
C PHE A 29 7.02 27.51 5.14
N GLU A 30 7.85 27.87 6.10
CA GLU A 30 8.61 26.94 6.93
C GLU A 30 8.50 27.34 8.40
N GLU A 31 8.17 26.37 9.25
CA GLU A 31 7.98 26.58 10.69
C GLU A 31 9.32 26.88 11.38
N LEU A 32 10.41 26.24 10.95
CA LEU A 32 11.74 26.47 11.50
C LEU A 32 12.36 27.77 10.94
N PRO A 33 13.33 28.36 11.65
CA PRO A 33 14.08 29.53 11.16
C PRO A 33 15.09 29.18 10.05
N ARG A 34 14.91 28.05 9.35
CA ARG A 34 15.79 27.54 8.28
C ARG A 34 15.07 26.53 7.40
N LEU A 35 15.53 26.41 6.16
CA LEU A 35 15.11 25.34 5.25
C LEU A 35 15.83 24.01 5.54
N GLY A 36 15.37 22.95 4.88
CA GLY A 36 16.05 21.66 4.77
C GLY A 36 15.43 20.51 5.56
N GLY A 37 14.49 20.77 6.47
CA GLY A 37 13.83 19.71 7.27
C GLY A 37 14.84 18.79 7.99
N HIS A 38 14.91 17.53 7.55
CA HIS A 38 15.83 16.51 8.07
C HIS A 38 17.30 16.74 7.72
N CYS A 39 17.64 17.63 6.78
CA CYS A 39 19.00 18.13 6.62
C CYS A 39 19.31 19.03 7.82
N PHE A 40 19.88 18.45 8.87
CA PHE A 40 20.19 19.10 10.15
C PHE A 40 21.69 19.01 10.39
N ALA A 41 22.28 20.12 10.82
CA ALA A 41 23.67 20.17 11.26
C ALA A 41 23.78 20.80 12.66
N VAL A 42 24.82 20.38 13.38
CA VAL A 42 25.13 20.83 14.74
C VAL A 42 26.42 21.65 14.71
N PRO A 43 26.45 22.84 15.33
CA PRO A 43 27.69 23.59 15.52
C PRO A 43 28.59 22.88 16.53
N VAL A 44 29.79 22.50 16.09
CA VAL A 44 30.80 21.81 16.89
C VAL A 44 32.06 22.68 17.00
N PRO A 45 32.53 22.98 18.23
CA PRO A 45 33.80 23.66 18.41
C PRO A 45 34.97 22.84 17.85
N HIS A 46 35.77 23.44 16.97
CA HIS A 46 36.98 22.85 16.38
C HIS A 46 38.14 23.87 16.41
N GLY A 47 39.00 23.76 17.41
CA GLY A 47 40.07 24.75 17.65
C GLY A 47 39.51 26.14 17.94
N LYS A 48 39.90 27.14 17.13
CA LYS A 48 39.38 28.53 17.21
C LYS A 48 38.13 28.77 16.38
N ARG A 49 37.61 27.76 15.69
CA ARG A 49 36.47 27.86 14.76
C ARG A 49 35.31 27.00 15.26
N THR A 50 34.14 27.24 14.69
CA THR A 50 32.97 26.35 14.83
C THR A 50 32.70 25.74 13.46
N VAL A 51 32.60 24.41 13.40
CA VAL A 51 32.30 23.66 12.18
C VAL A 51 30.88 23.08 12.32
N LEU A 52 30.08 23.19 11.28
CA LEU A 52 28.77 22.55 11.23
C LEU A 52 28.95 21.09 10.82
N VAL A 53 28.45 20.18 11.65
CA VAL A 53 28.51 18.73 11.40
C VAL A 53 27.11 18.23 11.10
N ASP A 54 26.94 17.57 9.96
CA ASP A 54 25.66 16.96 9.60
C ASP A 54 25.26 15.88 10.61
N ALA A 55 24.06 16.03 11.16
CA ALA A 55 23.47 15.18 12.19
C ALA A 55 22.04 14.75 11.80
N GLY A 56 21.78 14.66 10.50
CA GLY A 56 20.54 14.18 9.90
C GLY A 56 20.88 13.44 8.62
N VAL A 57 20.68 14.10 7.48
CA VAL A 57 21.24 13.62 6.20
C VAL A 57 22.73 13.90 6.18
N SER A 58 23.55 12.87 6.07
CA SER A 58 25.00 13.01 6.10
C SER A 58 25.65 12.82 4.74
N ASP A 59 25.01 12.10 3.83
CA ASP A 59 25.56 11.72 2.52
C ASP A 59 24.43 11.24 1.61
N PHE A 60 24.78 10.90 0.36
CA PHE A 60 23.86 10.34 -0.62
C PHE A 60 24.60 9.44 -1.62
N ASN A 61 23.86 8.66 -2.41
CA ASN A 61 24.42 7.86 -3.49
C ASN A 61 24.23 8.56 -4.83
N ARG A 62 25.33 8.92 -5.50
CA ARG A 62 25.35 9.68 -6.77
C ARG A 62 24.71 8.93 -7.94
N VAL A 63 24.68 7.60 -7.89
CA VAL A 63 24.12 6.75 -8.96
C VAL A 63 22.60 6.65 -8.84
N THR A 64 22.07 6.54 -7.64
CA THR A 64 20.63 6.33 -7.40
C THR A 64 19.87 7.61 -7.06
N SER A 65 20.54 8.65 -6.56
CA SER A 65 19.93 9.94 -6.20
C SER A 65 20.03 10.94 -7.35
N HIS A 66 19.29 10.67 -8.43
CA HIS A 66 19.36 11.41 -9.69
C HIS A 66 18.88 12.86 -9.55
N GLU A 67 17.72 13.05 -8.94
CA GLU A 67 17.10 14.36 -8.75
C GLU A 67 17.89 15.20 -7.77
N VAL A 68 18.33 14.61 -6.66
CA VAL A 68 19.17 15.27 -5.66
C VAL A 68 20.47 15.76 -6.29
N ARG A 69 21.14 14.90 -7.07
CA ARG A 69 22.37 15.27 -7.79
C ARG A 69 22.12 16.41 -8.78
N ARG A 70 21.05 16.34 -9.58
CA ARG A 70 20.70 17.38 -10.55
C ARG A 70 20.44 18.71 -9.85
N PHE A 71 19.66 18.67 -8.78
CA PHE A 71 19.31 19.86 -7.99
C PHE A 71 20.54 20.52 -7.35
N MET A 72 21.48 19.73 -6.82
CA MET A 72 22.74 20.26 -6.31
C MET A 72 23.60 20.89 -7.40
N ALA A 73 23.65 20.28 -8.59
CA ALA A 73 24.39 20.82 -9.73
C ALA A 73 23.80 22.15 -10.23
N ASP A 74 22.47 22.27 -10.28
CA ASP A 74 21.77 23.51 -10.62
C ASP A 74 22.09 24.64 -9.63
N LEU A 75 22.36 24.31 -8.36
CA LEU A 75 22.76 25.25 -7.31
C LEU A 75 24.27 25.52 -7.28
N GLY A 76 25.06 24.90 -8.16
CA GLY A 76 26.51 25.06 -8.21
C GLY A 76 27.26 24.42 -7.04
N LEU A 77 26.69 23.38 -6.41
CA LEU A 77 27.31 22.70 -5.27
C LEU A 77 28.25 21.58 -5.73
N GLU A 78 29.45 21.55 -5.15
CA GLU A 78 30.44 20.49 -5.40
C GLU A 78 30.16 19.24 -4.55
N VAL A 79 30.42 18.08 -5.14
CA VAL A 79 30.14 16.76 -4.55
C VAL A 79 31.44 15.97 -4.42
N ILE A 80 31.71 15.45 -3.23
CA ILE A 80 32.97 14.78 -2.87
C ILE A 80 32.67 13.29 -2.57
N PRO A 81 33.42 12.33 -3.14
CA PRO A 81 33.24 10.92 -2.82
C PRO A 81 33.60 10.63 -1.36
N VAL A 82 32.88 9.69 -0.75
CA VAL A 82 33.16 9.19 0.60
C VAL A 82 33.68 7.75 0.57
N LEU A 83 34.43 7.37 1.60
CA LEU A 83 34.87 6.01 1.82
C LEU A 83 33.74 5.23 2.53
N PRO A 84 33.19 4.17 1.92
CA PRO A 84 32.10 3.39 2.49
C PRO A 84 32.57 2.39 3.58
N ASP A 85 33.68 2.68 4.25
CA ASP A 85 34.28 1.82 5.26
C ASP A 85 33.28 1.59 6.40
N SER A 86 33.09 0.31 6.75
CA SER A 86 32.14 -0.09 7.78
C SER A 86 32.78 -1.01 8.82
N THR A 87 32.30 -0.91 10.06
CA THR A 87 32.65 -1.81 11.15
C THR A 87 31.38 -2.26 11.86
N CYS A 88 31.31 -3.53 12.26
CA CYS A 88 30.29 -4.03 13.17
C CYS A 88 30.93 -4.46 14.48
N THR A 89 30.31 -4.12 15.59
CA THR A 89 30.78 -4.46 16.94
C THR A 89 29.74 -5.25 17.72
N THR A 90 30.16 -5.87 18.83
CA THR A 90 29.24 -6.32 19.88
C THR A 90 28.67 -5.11 20.62
N ILE A 91 27.67 -5.33 21.49
CA ILE A 91 27.07 -4.32 22.37
C ILE A 91 28.12 -3.60 23.24
N GLU A 92 29.15 -4.33 23.66
CA GLU A 92 30.27 -3.85 24.47
C GLU A 92 31.26 -2.99 23.66
N GLY A 93 31.24 -3.11 22.33
CA GLY A 93 32.10 -2.36 21.41
C GLY A 93 33.24 -3.19 20.81
N HIS A 94 33.28 -4.51 21.02
CA HIS A 94 34.33 -5.37 20.45
C HIS A 94 34.10 -5.57 18.95
N PRO A 95 35.11 -5.36 18.08
CA PRO A 95 34.94 -5.49 16.64
C PRO A 95 34.67 -6.95 16.24
N ILE A 96 33.58 -7.17 15.50
CA ILE A 96 33.21 -8.47 14.91
C ILE A 96 33.76 -8.55 13.48
N TRP A 97 33.51 -7.52 12.67
CA TRP A 97 34.14 -7.38 11.37
C TRP A 97 34.37 -5.92 10.99
N THR A 98 35.36 -5.69 10.12
CA THR A 98 35.62 -4.37 9.52
C THR A 98 36.02 -4.51 8.06
N THR A 99 35.69 -3.49 7.26
CA THR A 99 36.14 -3.35 5.86
C THR A 99 37.10 -2.18 5.66
N LYS A 100 37.59 -1.58 6.76
CA LYS A 100 38.34 -0.33 6.73
C LYS A 100 39.65 -0.43 5.94
N GLY A 101 39.82 0.42 4.92
CA GLY A 101 41.08 0.58 4.18
C GLY A 101 41.61 -0.74 3.57
N GLY A 102 40.71 -1.63 3.15
CA GLY A 102 41.05 -2.95 2.60
C GLY A 102 41.54 -3.97 3.63
N ARG A 103 41.60 -3.62 4.92
CA ARG A 103 41.88 -4.58 6.00
C ARG A 103 40.59 -5.24 6.45
N ARG A 104 40.68 -6.54 6.73
CA ARG A 104 39.60 -7.33 7.31
C ARG A 104 40.02 -7.79 8.70
N VAL A 105 39.28 -7.36 9.70
CA VAL A 105 39.23 -8.00 11.02
C VAL A 105 37.98 -8.88 10.99
N ILE A 106 38.09 -10.10 11.50
CA ILE A 106 36.98 -11.02 11.70
C ILE A 106 37.22 -11.67 13.05
N ASP A 107 36.25 -11.54 13.95
CA ASP A 107 36.27 -12.14 15.27
C ASP A 107 34.84 -12.49 15.68
N GLY A 108 34.65 -13.61 16.38
CA GLY A 108 33.33 -14.07 16.81
C GLY A 108 32.38 -14.52 15.68
N ILE A 109 32.90 -14.85 14.50
CA ILE A 109 32.17 -15.54 13.41
C ILE A 109 32.54 -17.03 13.46
N HIS A 110 31.56 -17.92 13.53
CA HIS A 110 31.78 -19.36 13.71
C HIS A 110 32.07 -20.07 12.38
N ASP A 111 31.33 -19.72 11.34
CA ASP A 111 31.53 -20.23 9.98
C ASP A 111 31.82 -19.07 9.03
N GLU A 112 33.09 -18.66 8.97
CA GLU A 112 33.53 -17.56 8.11
C GLU A 112 33.27 -17.83 6.62
N ALA A 113 33.42 -19.09 6.18
CA ALA A 113 33.22 -19.45 4.79
C ALA A 113 31.75 -19.27 4.39
N LYS A 114 30.82 -19.79 5.21
CA LYS A 114 29.39 -19.56 5.00
C LYS A 114 29.01 -18.09 5.15
N PHE A 115 29.57 -17.38 6.12
CA PHE A 115 29.29 -15.95 6.32
C PHE A 115 29.58 -15.12 5.06
N PHE A 116 30.73 -15.32 4.42
CA PHE A 116 31.05 -14.63 3.17
C PHE A 116 30.23 -15.13 1.98
N ALA A 117 30.00 -16.45 1.88
CA ALA A 117 29.14 -17.00 0.84
C ALA A 117 27.71 -16.43 0.92
N ASP A 118 27.19 -16.24 2.13
CA ASP A 118 25.88 -15.64 2.38
C ASP A 118 25.87 -14.15 2.00
N ILE A 119 26.95 -13.39 2.27
CA ILE A 119 27.07 -11.99 1.81
C ILE A 119 27.03 -11.92 0.28
N ASP A 120 27.80 -12.76 -0.41
CA ASP A 120 27.86 -12.80 -1.87
C ASP A 120 26.51 -13.25 -2.46
N LEU A 121 25.88 -14.26 -1.86
CA LEU A 121 24.54 -14.71 -2.21
C LEU A 121 23.55 -13.57 -2.08
N PHE A 122 23.54 -12.85 -0.95
CA PHE A 122 22.64 -11.72 -0.73
C PHE A 122 22.85 -10.58 -1.73
N GLN A 123 24.09 -10.27 -2.08
CA GLN A 123 24.38 -9.28 -3.12
C GLN A 123 23.79 -9.68 -4.48
N ALA A 124 23.80 -10.97 -4.81
CA ALA A 124 23.23 -11.49 -6.06
C ALA A 124 21.69 -11.56 -6.03
N THR A 125 21.10 -12.04 -4.95
CA THR A 125 19.65 -12.30 -4.84
C THR A 125 18.83 -11.09 -4.42
N CYS A 126 19.41 -10.07 -3.77
CA CYS A 126 18.65 -8.88 -3.40
C CYS A 126 18.08 -8.11 -4.60
N VAL A 127 18.59 -8.32 -5.82
CA VAL A 127 18.13 -7.61 -7.02
C VAL A 127 16.73 -8.05 -7.46
N GLU A 128 16.40 -9.35 -7.30
CA GLU A 128 15.05 -9.87 -7.61
C GLU A 128 14.01 -9.39 -6.60
N VAL A 129 14.40 -9.08 -5.36
CA VAL A 129 13.49 -8.64 -4.28
C VAL A 129 12.68 -7.39 -4.68
N THR A 130 13.31 -6.44 -5.37
CA THR A 130 12.64 -5.22 -5.85
C THR A 130 11.99 -5.40 -7.22
N ALA A 131 12.38 -6.43 -7.99
CA ALA A 131 11.86 -6.70 -9.33
C ALA A 131 10.61 -7.60 -9.35
N GLU A 132 10.53 -8.60 -8.49
CA GLU A 132 9.53 -9.66 -8.60
C GLU A 132 8.40 -9.53 -7.59
N ALA A 133 7.15 -9.52 -8.09
CA ALA A 133 5.92 -9.35 -7.31
C ALA A 133 5.85 -10.22 -6.04
N ARG A 134 6.31 -11.47 -6.07
CA ARG A 134 6.24 -12.40 -4.93
C ARG A 134 6.81 -11.86 -3.63
N PHE A 135 7.83 -11.01 -3.68
CA PHE A 135 8.51 -10.46 -2.50
C PHE A 135 7.79 -9.28 -1.84
N SER A 136 6.70 -8.76 -2.41
CA SER A 136 5.97 -7.61 -1.83
C SER A 136 5.41 -7.91 -0.45
N GLU A 137 5.13 -9.18 -0.17
CA GLU A 137 4.49 -9.62 1.07
C GLU A 137 5.41 -10.39 2.02
N TRP A 138 6.65 -10.67 1.59
CA TRP A 138 7.57 -11.48 2.38
C TRP A 138 8.17 -10.69 3.54
N SER A 139 8.28 -11.35 4.69
CA SER A 139 9.14 -10.87 5.76
C SER A 139 10.61 -11.14 5.42
N ALA A 140 11.50 -10.38 6.05
CA ALA A 140 12.93 -10.65 6.01
C ALA A 140 13.23 -12.05 6.53
N ARG A 141 12.57 -12.52 7.59
CA ARG A 141 12.70 -13.88 8.13
C ARG A 141 12.42 -14.94 7.07
N ARG A 142 11.25 -14.85 6.42
CA ARG A 142 10.86 -15.80 5.37
C ARG A 142 11.89 -15.82 4.24
N TYR A 143 12.34 -14.64 3.81
CA TYR A 143 13.38 -14.54 2.79
C TYR A 143 14.69 -15.18 3.24
N LEU A 144 15.11 -14.94 4.49
CA LEU A 144 16.35 -15.48 5.02
C LEU A 144 16.26 -17.01 5.19
N ASP A 145 15.09 -17.54 5.55
CA ASP A 145 14.84 -18.98 5.72
C ASP A 145 14.82 -19.72 4.36
N GLU A 146 14.13 -19.15 3.36
CA GLU A 146 13.97 -19.77 2.03
C GLU A 146 15.31 -19.96 1.32
N TYR A 147 16.26 -19.04 1.52
CA TYR A 147 17.58 -19.06 0.89
C TYR A 147 18.68 -19.60 1.82
N ASP A 148 18.30 -20.20 2.97
CA ASP A 148 19.19 -20.86 3.92
C ASP A 148 20.35 -19.97 4.44
N TYR A 149 20.04 -18.71 4.77
CA TYR A 149 21.03 -17.79 5.35
C TYR A 149 21.41 -18.18 6.78
N GLY A 150 22.72 -18.24 7.04
CA GLY A 150 23.30 -18.69 8.30
C GLY A 150 23.18 -17.70 9.46
N PRO A 151 23.31 -18.20 10.71
CA PRO A 151 23.12 -17.39 11.91
C PRO A 151 24.15 -16.26 12.07
N ASP A 152 25.39 -16.46 11.61
CA ASP A 152 26.42 -15.41 11.64
C ASP A 152 26.10 -14.26 10.67
N PHE A 153 25.58 -14.57 9.47
CA PHE A 153 25.14 -13.56 8.50
C PHE A 153 23.98 -12.74 9.07
N ARG A 154 22.95 -13.42 9.59
CA ARG A 154 21.78 -12.76 10.19
C ARG A 154 22.18 -11.83 11.33
N ARG A 155 22.93 -12.35 12.32
CA ARG A 155 23.32 -11.63 13.54
C ARG A 155 24.26 -10.46 13.26
N SER A 156 25.30 -10.70 12.45
CA SER A 156 26.45 -9.79 12.36
C SER A 156 26.44 -8.94 11.10
N TYR A 157 25.66 -9.28 10.06
CA TYR A 157 25.63 -8.54 8.80
C TYR A 157 24.26 -7.94 8.48
N PHE A 158 23.21 -8.78 8.45
CA PHE A 158 21.87 -8.38 8.02
C PHE A 158 21.16 -7.54 9.07
N ASN A 159 20.94 -8.07 10.28
CA ASN A 159 20.17 -7.42 11.33
C ASN A 159 20.76 -6.04 11.74
N PRO A 160 22.09 -5.89 11.93
CA PRO A 160 22.68 -4.60 12.28
C PRO A 160 22.46 -3.53 11.21
N ARG A 161 22.59 -3.89 9.92
CA ARG A 161 22.31 -2.98 8.80
C ARG A 161 20.83 -2.69 8.64
N ALA A 162 19.99 -3.68 8.90
CA ALA A 162 18.56 -3.58 8.65
C ALA A 162 17.93 -2.67 9.68
N GLY A 163 18.38 -2.82 10.92
CA GLY A 163 18.08 -1.88 11.96
C GLY A 163 18.60 -0.45 11.67
N GLY A 164 19.77 -0.29 11.04
CA GLY A 164 20.29 1.02 10.67
C GLY A 164 19.43 1.81 9.64
N ALA A 165 18.39 1.21 9.08
CA ALA A 165 17.52 1.83 8.08
C ALA A 165 16.37 2.66 8.71
N PHE A 166 16.45 3.98 8.60
CA PHE A 166 15.50 4.95 9.17
C PHE A 166 14.00 4.71 8.90
N PRO A 167 13.58 4.19 7.71
CA PRO A 167 12.17 3.95 7.44
C PRO A 167 11.59 2.71 8.14
N MET A 168 12.43 1.86 8.74
CA MET A 168 12.02 0.55 9.25
C MET A 168 11.52 0.63 10.69
N PRO A 169 10.39 -0.04 11.03
CA PRO A 169 9.75 0.08 12.35
C PRO A 169 10.63 -0.42 13.51
N ASP A 170 10.41 0.12 14.71
CA ASP A 170 11.05 -0.28 15.98
C ASP A 170 10.57 -1.68 16.45
N ARG A 171 11.02 -2.73 15.74
CA ARG A 171 10.79 -4.16 16.01
C ARG A 171 11.95 -4.99 15.45
N ASP A 172 11.92 -6.31 15.63
CA ASP A 172 12.92 -7.24 15.09
C ASP A 172 13.12 -7.00 13.57
N PRO A 173 14.36 -6.77 13.10
CA PRO A 173 14.66 -6.61 11.69
C PRO A 173 14.24 -7.78 10.79
N GLU A 174 14.14 -9.00 11.32
CA GLU A 174 13.64 -10.15 10.56
C GLU A 174 12.11 -10.09 10.35
N ASP A 175 11.37 -9.31 11.13
CA ASP A 175 9.92 -9.13 10.96
C ASP A 175 9.57 -8.02 9.95
N TYR A 176 10.58 -7.31 9.44
CA TYR A 176 10.43 -6.29 8.40
C TYR A 176 9.93 -6.89 7.09
N PHE A 177 9.21 -6.10 6.28
CA PHE A 177 9.00 -6.47 4.89
C PHE A 177 10.33 -6.38 4.13
N ILE A 178 10.72 -7.45 3.44
CA ILE A 178 12.04 -7.53 2.80
C ILE A 178 12.18 -6.53 1.65
N ARG A 179 11.11 -6.32 0.86
CA ARG A 179 11.15 -5.44 -0.31
C ARG A 179 11.54 -4.00 0.02
N PRO A 180 10.83 -3.27 0.90
CA PRO A 180 11.17 -1.87 1.14
C PRO A 180 12.52 -1.71 1.85
N LEU A 181 12.96 -2.70 2.65
CA LEU A 181 14.31 -2.74 3.22
C LEU A 181 15.38 -2.83 2.13
N VAL A 182 15.23 -3.77 1.20
CA VAL A 182 16.17 -3.92 0.08
C VAL A 182 16.11 -2.72 -0.86
N ALA A 183 14.93 -2.13 -1.10
CA ALA A 183 14.82 -0.90 -1.88
C ALA A 183 15.61 0.25 -1.23
N PHE A 184 15.53 0.38 0.11
CA PHE A 184 16.35 1.33 0.87
C PHE A 184 17.85 1.04 0.69
N TRP A 185 18.29 -0.21 0.88
CA TRP A 185 19.70 -0.57 0.69
C TRP A 185 20.20 -0.38 -0.74
N GLN A 186 19.37 -0.63 -1.75
CA GLN A 186 19.70 -0.33 -3.16
C GLN A 186 19.85 1.17 -3.37
N MET A 187 18.93 1.99 -2.84
CA MET A 187 19.01 3.45 -2.89
C MET A 187 20.27 3.96 -2.19
N GLU A 188 20.64 3.38 -1.05
CA GLU A 188 21.87 3.77 -0.37
C GLU A 188 23.13 3.22 -1.08
N GLY A 189 23.01 2.20 -1.94
CA GLY A 189 24.14 1.52 -2.58
C GLY A 189 24.83 0.49 -1.68
N LEU A 190 24.12 -0.04 -0.68
CA LEU A 190 24.64 -1.13 0.15
C LEU A 190 24.56 -2.48 -0.57
N VAL A 191 23.65 -2.62 -1.54
CA VAL A 191 23.41 -3.87 -2.26
C VAL A 191 23.13 -3.67 -3.75
N GLY A 192 23.24 -4.74 -4.54
CA GLY A 192 22.84 -4.77 -5.95
C GLY A 192 23.92 -4.28 -6.94
N GLY A 193 25.20 -4.33 -6.55
CA GLY A 193 26.34 -4.18 -7.46
C GLY A 193 26.56 -2.81 -8.11
N ARG A 194 25.82 -1.77 -7.69
CA ARG A 194 25.88 -0.43 -8.30
C ARG A 194 26.87 0.54 -7.62
N SER A 195 27.67 0.09 -6.65
CA SER A 195 28.06 0.97 -5.54
C SER A 195 29.54 1.17 -5.22
N GLU A 196 30.48 0.50 -5.88
CA GLU A 196 31.87 0.47 -5.37
C GLU A 196 32.57 1.84 -5.30
N ASN A 197 32.02 2.93 -5.86
CA ASN A 197 32.46 4.32 -5.62
C ASN A 197 31.33 5.36 -5.73
N ALA A 198 30.11 5.05 -5.28
CA ALA A 198 28.93 5.89 -5.55
C ALA A 198 28.51 6.84 -4.41
N ARG A 199 28.96 6.64 -3.17
CA ARG A 199 28.57 7.49 -2.04
C ARG A 199 29.30 8.84 -2.10
N CYS A 200 28.59 9.92 -1.82
CA CYS A 200 29.14 11.26 -1.80
C CYS A 200 28.54 12.13 -0.70
N VAL A 201 29.27 13.19 -0.37
CA VAL A 201 28.84 14.33 0.44
C VAL A 201 28.88 15.60 -0.41
N ILE A 202 28.19 16.65 0.02
CA ILE A 202 28.42 18.00 -0.54
C ILE A 202 29.66 18.59 0.12
N GLU A 203 30.44 19.38 -0.62
CA GLU A 203 31.47 20.23 -0.01
C GLU A 203 30.86 21.10 1.09
N HIS A 204 31.49 21.14 2.27
CA HIS A 204 30.97 21.76 3.49
C HIS A 204 29.77 21.07 4.15
N GLY A 205 29.28 19.95 3.63
CA GLY A 205 28.26 19.12 4.25
C GLY A 205 26.88 19.24 3.60
N MET A 206 26.04 18.23 3.86
CA MET A 206 24.67 18.13 3.33
C MET A 206 23.74 19.23 3.84
N HIS A 207 24.10 19.99 4.87
CA HIS A 207 23.36 21.18 5.26
C HIS A 207 23.60 22.41 4.36
N ALA A 208 24.56 22.36 3.42
CA ALA A 208 24.85 23.47 2.51
C ALA A 208 23.74 23.69 1.47
N TRP A 209 23.09 22.62 0.98
CA TRP A 209 22.11 22.76 -0.11
C TRP A 209 20.83 23.53 0.21
N PRO A 210 20.22 23.54 1.43
CA PRO A 210 19.02 24.33 1.66
C PRO A 210 19.40 25.81 1.82
N ALA A 211 20.62 26.10 2.26
CA ALA A 211 21.15 27.46 2.32
C ALA A 211 21.41 28.02 0.91
N ALA A 212 22.02 27.22 0.02
CA ALA A 212 22.17 27.57 -1.38
C ALA A 212 20.80 27.75 -2.08
N PHE A 213 19.84 26.87 -1.80
CA PHE A 213 18.48 27.00 -2.32
C PHE A 213 17.77 28.25 -1.79
N HIS A 214 17.92 28.62 -0.51
CA HIS A 214 17.37 29.87 0.03
C HIS A 214 17.84 31.05 -0.82
N ILE A 215 19.16 31.22 -0.98
CA ILE A 215 19.75 32.31 -1.75
C ILE A 215 19.21 32.31 -3.18
N TRP A 216 19.21 31.14 -3.84
CA TRP A 216 18.69 30.98 -5.19
C TRP A 216 17.21 31.38 -5.28
N PHE A 217 16.37 30.93 -4.35
CA PHE A 217 14.92 31.14 -4.38
C PHE A 217 14.55 32.63 -4.26
N GLU A 218 15.21 33.37 -3.37
CA GLU A 218 14.99 34.82 -3.23
C GLU A 218 15.47 35.60 -4.47
N GLN A 219 16.60 35.20 -5.06
CA GLN A 219 17.12 35.82 -6.30
C GLN A 219 16.20 35.61 -7.50
N HIS A 220 15.37 34.56 -7.48
CA HIS A 220 14.41 34.24 -8.53
C HIS A 220 12.97 34.64 -8.16
N ALA A 221 12.82 35.68 -7.32
CA ALA A 221 11.55 36.27 -6.91
C ALA A 221 10.60 35.35 -6.12
N GLY A 222 11.11 34.24 -5.58
CA GLY A 222 10.38 33.42 -4.61
C GLY A 222 10.20 34.14 -3.28
N GLN A 223 9.01 34.02 -2.68
CA GLN A 223 8.72 34.61 -1.37
C GLN A 223 8.92 33.58 -0.26
N LEU A 224 9.95 33.72 0.55
CA LEU A 224 10.26 32.80 1.63
C LEU A 224 9.78 33.34 3.00
N ARG A 225 9.11 32.49 3.78
CA ARG A 225 8.64 32.79 5.14
C ARG A 225 9.04 31.67 6.10
N ILE A 226 10.26 31.78 6.63
CA ILE A 226 10.81 30.93 7.71
C ILE A 226 10.32 31.41 9.09
N GLY A 227 10.43 30.58 10.12
CA GLY A 227 9.94 30.91 11.47
C GLY A 227 8.43 31.21 11.51
N THR A 228 7.69 30.65 10.54
CA THR A 228 6.28 30.97 10.30
C THR A 228 5.48 29.68 10.22
N ARG A 229 4.81 29.34 11.32
CA ARG A 229 4.00 28.14 11.44
C ARG A 229 2.67 28.32 10.73
N VAL A 230 2.30 27.37 9.86
CA VAL A 230 0.93 27.27 9.33
C VAL A 230 0.06 26.56 10.34
N VAL A 231 -0.98 27.24 10.82
CA VAL A 231 -1.87 26.75 11.90
C VAL A 231 -3.29 26.45 11.43
N GLY A 232 -3.57 26.66 10.14
CA GLY A 232 -4.87 26.42 9.55
C GLY A 232 -4.86 26.60 8.04
N VAL A 233 -5.46 25.67 7.32
CA VAL A 233 -5.70 25.73 5.88
C VAL A 233 -7.17 25.41 5.63
N SER A 234 -7.88 26.33 4.97
CA SER A 234 -9.27 26.11 4.55
C SER A 234 -9.43 26.41 3.07
N ARG A 235 -10.13 25.54 2.37
CA ARG A 235 -10.31 25.53 0.92
C ARG A 235 -11.74 25.97 0.62
N ARG A 236 -11.87 27.17 0.05
CA ARG A 236 -13.16 27.82 -0.18
C ARG A 236 -13.35 28.05 -1.69
N ALA A 237 -14.58 28.38 -2.09
CA ALA A 237 -14.89 28.70 -3.50
C ALA A 237 -14.03 29.83 -4.09
N ARG A 238 -13.49 30.72 -3.24
CA ARG A 238 -12.64 31.87 -3.63
C ARG A 238 -11.14 31.58 -3.59
N GLY A 239 -10.72 30.35 -3.28
CA GLY A 239 -9.31 29.96 -3.14
C GLY A 239 -8.99 29.32 -1.80
N VAL A 240 -7.70 29.21 -1.50
CA VAL A 240 -7.17 28.62 -0.28
C VAL A 240 -6.77 29.71 0.70
N ARG A 241 -7.36 29.67 1.90
CA ARG A 241 -7.02 30.56 3.01
C ARG A 241 -6.05 29.85 3.95
N ILE A 242 -4.91 30.47 4.21
CA ILE A 242 -3.87 29.98 5.10
C ILE A 242 -3.75 30.92 6.30
N ARG A 243 -3.88 30.36 7.51
CA ARG A 243 -3.62 31.04 8.78
C ARG A 243 -2.22 30.74 9.26
N LEU A 244 -1.53 31.78 9.69
CA LEU A 244 -0.14 31.72 10.08
C LEU A 244 0.03 32.19 11.52
N GLU A 245 1.09 31.71 12.16
CA GLU A 245 1.59 32.12 13.45
C GLU A 245 3.10 32.32 13.33
N THR A 246 3.59 33.54 13.56
CA THR A 246 5.03 33.83 13.54
C THR A 246 5.69 33.46 14.86
N GLU A 247 7.02 33.37 14.90
CA GLU A 247 7.77 33.20 16.15
C GLU A 247 7.46 34.27 17.21
N ALA A 248 7.06 35.48 16.80
CA ALA A 248 6.65 36.55 17.70
C ALA A 248 5.20 36.40 18.23
N GLY A 249 4.50 35.32 17.88
CA GLY A 249 3.10 35.07 18.24
C GLY A 249 2.09 35.90 17.45
N ALA A 250 2.51 36.54 16.35
CA ALA A 250 1.59 37.31 15.51
C ALA A 250 0.77 36.37 14.62
N HIS A 251 -0.53 36.67 14.49
CA HIS A 251 -1.43 35.93 13.62
C HIS A 251 -1.80 36.74 12.38
N GLU A 252 -1.80 36.07 11.23
CA GLU A 252 -2.23 36.65 9.96
C GLU A 252 -2.97 35.60 9.13
N SER A 253 -3.65 36.06 8.08
CA SER A 253 -4.31 35.19 7.11
C SER A 253 -4.03 35.65 5.70
N LEU A 254 -3.59 34.73 4.86
CA LEU A 254 -3.28 34.98 3.46
C LEU A 254 -4.15 34.10 2.55
N TRP A 255 -4.37 34.57 1.33
CA TRP A 255 -5.13 33.87 0.30
C TRP A 255 -4.25 33.49 -0.88
N PHE A 256 -4.45 32.27 -1.36
CA PHE A 256 -3.74 31.66 -2.47
C PHE A 256 -4.72 30.97 -3.41
N ASP A 257 -4.32 30.76 -4.65
CA ASP A 257 -5.12 30.00 -5.62
C ASP A 257 -4.98 28.49 -5.36
N HIS A 258 -3.76 28.04 -5.03
CA HIS A 258 -3.41 26.64 -4.77
C HIS A 258 -2.50 26.50 -3.54
N VAL A 259 -2.53 25.31 -2.94
CA VAL A 259 -1.63 24.91 -1.86
C VAL A 259 -0.96 23.58 -2.15
N ILE A 260 0.34 23.50 -1.92
CA ILE A 260 1.13 22.28 -1.88
C ILE A 260 1.50 21.99 -0.44
N PHE A 261 1.04 20.86 0.08
CA PHE A 261 1.47 20.34 1.37
C PHE A 261 2.76 19.53 1.19
N ALA A 262 3.89 20.09 1.61
CA ALA A 262 5.22 19.47 1.64
C ALA A 262 5.66 19.13 3.08
N ALA A 263 4.69 18.71 3.91
CA ALA A 263 4.87 18.41 5.33
C ALA A 263 4.51 16.94 5.64
N SER A 264 4.66 16.52 6.90
CA SER A 264 4.26 15.17 7.32
C SER A 264 2.72 15.03 7.33
N PRO A 265 2.16 13.86 6.98
CA PRO A 265 0.71 13.62 7.02
C PRO A 265 0.05 14.00 8.35
N HIS A 266 0.73 13.83 9.49
CA HIS A 266 0.22 14.29 10.78
C HIS A 266 0.10 15.81 10.87
N ALA A 267 1.12 16.55 10.42
CA ALA A 267 1.07 18.01 10.38
C ALA A 267 0.00 18.51 9.41
N ILE A 268 -0.14 17.87 8.25
CA ILE A 268 -1.17 18.20 7.26
C ILE A 268 -2.55 18.01 7.89
N ARG A 269 -2.80 16.86 8.53
CA ARG A 269 -4.07 16.54 9.19
C ARG A 269 -4.41 17.54 10.29
N SER A 270 -3.43 18.02 11.05
CA SER A 270 -3.67 18.98 12.14
C SER A 270 -3.95 20.41 11.65
N MET A 271 -3.44 20.79 10.47
CA MET A 271 -3.66 22.12 9.91
C MET A 271 -4.86 22.20 8.96
N LEU A 272 -5.34 21.09 8.40
CA LEU A 272 -6.47 21.09 7.48
C LEU A 272 -7.78 21.34 8.26
N GLU A 273 -8.46 22.45 8.00
CA GLU A 273 -9.69 22.86 8.71
C GLU A 273 -10.96 22.23 8.12
N ASP A 274 -10.89 21.76 6.88
CA ASP A 274 -12.00 21.19 6.13
C ASP A 274 -11.62 19.87 5.43
N PRO A 275 -11.01 18.89 6.13
CA PRO A 275 -10.63 17.62 5.51
C PRO A 275 -11.88 16.91 4.96
N SER A 276 -11.77 16.38 3.74
CA SER A 276 -12.70 15.35 3.27
C SER A 276 -12.56 14.08 4.12
N ILE A 277 -13.56 13.20 4.03
CA ILE A 277 -13.53 11.89 4.72
C ILE A 277 -12.28 11.10 4.30
N ASP A 278 -11.97 11.10 3.00
CA ASP A 278 -10.80 10.43 2.45
C ASP A 278 -9.50 11.03 3.00
N GLU A 279 -9.34 12.35 2.96
CA GLU A 279 -8.12 12.98 3.48
C GLU A 279 -7.90 12.68 4.96
N ALA A 280 -8.96 12.73 5.76
CA ALA A 280 -8.89 12.41 7.18
C ALA A 280 -8.45 10.95 7.43
N ALA A 281 -9.01 10.01 6.67
CA ALA A 281 -8.70 8.59 6.76
C ALA A 281 -7.27 8.29 6.28
N LEU A 282 -6.90 8.77 5.08
CA LEU A 282 -5.63 8.47 4.43
C LEU A 282 -4.45 9.11 5.17
N LEU A 283 -4.56 10.38 5.58
CA LEU A 283 -3.52 11.03 6.38
C LEU A 283 -3.41 10.42 7.78
N GLY A 284 -4.50 9.83 8.30
CA GLY A 284 -4.55 9.15 9.59
C GLY A 284 -3.90 7.76 9.61
N ALA A 285 -3.72 7.12 8.44
CA ALA A 285 -3.14 5.78 8.33
C ALA A 285 -1.60 5.75 8.48
N PHE A 286 -0.95 6.92 8.37
CA PHE A 286 0.50 7.02 8.55
C PHE A 286 0.89 6.87 10.01
N GLN A 287 1.67 5.83 10.28
CA GLN A 287 2.31 5.57 11.56
C GLN A 287 3.72 6.17 11.56
N TRP A 288 4.17 6.49 12.75
CA TRP A 288 5.44 7.21 12.94
C TRP A 288 6.27 6.53 13.99
N GLN A 289 7.56 6.68 13.83
CA GLN A 289 8.53 6.32 14.85
C GLN A 289 9.46 7.48 15.15
N ARG A 290 9.98 7.47 16.38
CA ARG A 290 10.92 8.47 16.86
C ARG A 290 12.33 7.93 16.78
N ALA A 291 13.19 8.61 16.04
CA ALA A 291 14.62 8.35 16.03
C ALA A 291 15.34 9.40 16.89
N ARG A 292 16.15 8.96 17.86
CA ARG A 292 17.03 9.85 18.63
C ARG A 292 18.36 9.97 17.89
N VAL A 293 18.78 11.16 17.53
CA VAL A 293 20.12 11.42 17.00
C VAL A 293 20.93 12.18 18.02
N ALA A 294 22.12 11.69 18.32
CA ALA A 294 23.06 12.26 19.28
C ALA A 294 24.40 12.55 18.61
N VAL A 295 24.92 13.76 18.81
CA VAL A 295 26.29 14.14 18.42
C VAL A 295 27.15 14.10 19.68
N HIS A 296 28.23 13.32 19.70
CA HIS A 296 29.05 13.08 20.90
C HIS A 296 30.53 12.83 20.58
N ARG A 297 31.39 12.77 21.61
CA ARG A 297 32.82 12.41 21.48
C ARG A 297 33.19 11.06 22.10
N ASP A 298 32.22 10.30 22.57
CA ASP A 298 32.44 8.98 23.19
C ASP A 298 32.94 7.93 22.16
N ALA A 299 34.25 7.81 21.96
CA ALA A 299 34.84 6.84 21.04
C ALA A 299 34.72 5.39 21.55
N GLU A 300 34.84 5.18 22.86
CA GLU A 300 34.67 3.85 23.49
C GLU A 300 33.24 3.32 23.34
N TYR A 301 32.26 4.21 23.19
CA TYR A 301 30.90 3.81 22.81
C TYR A 301 30.89 3.08 21.47
N VAL A 302 31.64 3.58 20.49
CA VAL A 302 31.62 3.14 19.08
C VAL A 302 32.38 1.84 18.88
N CYS A 303 33.64 1.79 19.35
CA CYS A 303 34.47 0.60 19.27
C CYS A 303 35.55 0.64 20.36
N SER A 304 35.83 -0.52 20.97
CA SER A 304 36.90 -0.68 21.95
C SER A 304 38.30 -0.54 21.33
N ASP A 305 38.44 -0.76 20.02
CA ASP A 305 39.67 -0.49 19.26
C ASP A 305 39.48 0.74 18.36
N PRO A 306 40.07 1.90 18.72
CA PRO A 306 40.01 3.12 17.91
C PRO A 306 40.54 2.96 16.47
N MET A 307 41.39 1.97 16.22
CA MET A 307 41.88 1.68 14.87
C MET A 307 40.82 1.05 13.97
N GLN A 308 39.78 0.41 14.52
CA GLN A 308 38.70 -0.19 13.73
C GLN A 308 37.48 0.72 13.55
N ILE A 309 37.39 1.87 14.23
CA ILE A 309 36.27 2.80 14.01
C ILE A 309 36.23 3.21 12.53
N ALA A 310 35.15 2.91 11.82
CA ALA A 310 35.01 3.21 10.39
C ALA A 310 34.11 4.44 10.16
N ALA A 311 33.81 4.75 8.90
CA ALA A 311 32.88 5.83 8.57
C ALA A 311 31.46 5.50 9.03
N TYR A 312 31.05 4.23 8.88
CA TYR A 312 29.80 3.68 9.38
C TYR A 312 30.08 2.59 10.41
N ASN A 313 29.40 2.63 11.56
CA ASN A 313 29.62 1.67 12.64
C ASN A 313 28.27 1.12 13.10
N TYR A 314 28.13 -0.20 13.01
CA TYR A 314 26.94 -0.96 13.37
C TYR A 314 27.16 -1.75 14.65
N VAL A 315 26.08 -2.10 15.34
CA VAL A 315 26.11 -2.90 16.56
C VAL A 315 25.27 -4.16 16.35
N ALA A 316 25.87 -5.33 16.57
CA ALA A 316 25.17 -6.60 16.58
C ALA A 316 24.53 -6.85 17.95
N GLY A 317 23.23 -7.13 17.94
CA GLY A 317 22.50 -7.55 19.13
C GLY A 317 22.91 -8.95 19.60
N GLN A 318 22.71 -9.24 20.88
CA GLN A 318 22.78 -10.59 21.44
C GLN A 318 21.41 -11.26 21.26
N GLY A 319 21.38 -12.56 20.93
CA GLY A 319 20.18 -13.28 20.47
C GLY A 319 18.90 -13.07 21.28
N ASP A 320 19.00 -12.98 22.61
CA ASP A 320 17.86 -12.84 23.53
C ASP A 320 17.62 -11.42 24.05
N GLN A 321 18.26 -10.39 23.48
CA GLN A 321 18.03 -8.98 23.84
C GLN A 321 17.26 -8.23 22.74
N PRO A 322 15.93 -8.44 22.61
CA PRO A 322 15.09 -7.79 21.60
C PRO A 322 14.91 -6.27 21.83
N GLU A 323 15.44 -5.73 22.93
CA GLU A 323 15.24 -4.32 23.32
C GLU A 323 16.29 -3.34 22.77
N ILE A 324 17.34 -3.83 22.10
CA ILE A 324 18.31 -2.90 21.50
C ILE A 324 17.70 -2.27 20.27
N ARG A 325 17.31 -1.01 20.45
CA ARG A 325 16.94 -0.17 19.33
C ARG A 325 18.07 -0.16 18.31
N PRO A 326 17.72 -0.32 17.03
CA PRO A 326 18.73 -0.29 16.00
C PRO A 326 19.64 0.93 16.02
N THR A 327 20.94 0.68 16.12
CA THR A 327 21.96 1.72 16.29
C THR A 327 22.89 1.80 15.09
N LEU A 328 23.04 3.01 14.55
CA LEU A 328 24.05 3.34 13.55
C LEU A 328 24.84 4.54 14.05
N THR A 329 26.16 4.43 14.03
CA THR A 329 27.08 5.54 14.32
C THR A 329 27.86 5.92 13.08
N ILE A 330 27.65 7.15 12.62
CA ILE A 330 28.42 7.78 11.55
C ILE A 330 29.60 8.54 12.17
N TYR A 331 30.77 8.43 11.55
CA TYR A 331 31.96 9.20 11.90
C TYR A 331 32.29 10.19 10.77
N PRO A 332 31.77 11.43 10.80
CA PRO A 332 31.86 12.38 9.69
C PRO A 332 33.29 12.64 9.21
N LYS A 333 34.27 12.68 10.12
CA LYS A 333 35.69 12.88 9.81
C LYS A 333 36.27 11.80 8.87
N ARG A 334 35.62 10.64 8.78
CA ARG A 334 36.03 9.52 7.92
C ARG A 334 35.12 9.26 6.73
N LEU A 335 33.99 9.98 6.61
CA LEU A 335 33.14 9.88 5.42
C LEU A 335 33.95 10.32 4.20
N ALA A 336 34.27 11.60 4.07
CA ALA A 336 35.27 12.07 3.13
C ALA A 336 36.57 12.32 3.90
N ASN A 337 37.73 12.30 3.23
CA ASN A 337 39.02 12.73 3.81
C ASN A 337 39.04 14.25 4.06
N GLN A 338 38.01 14.76 4.75
CA GLN A 338 37.82 16.14 5.17
C GLN A 338 38.73 16.35 6.38
N GLY A 339 40.02 16.59 6.11
CA GLY A 339 41.05 16.68 7.14
C GLY A 339 40.81 17.71 8.26
N ASP A 340 39.85 18.63 8.08
CA ASP A 340 39.46 19.67 9.04
C ASP A 340 38.12 19.40 9.76
N ALA A 341 37.54 18.20 9.60
CA ALA A 341 36.32 17.83 10.31
C ALA A 341 36.59 17.52 11.80
N PRO A 342 35.71 17.97 12.73
CA PRO A 342 35.89 17.72 14.16
C PRO A 342 35.77 16.24 14.50
N ASP A 343 36.42 15.86 15.60
CA ASP A 343 36.43 14.48 16.09
C ASP A 343 35.16 14.20 16.92
N VAL A 344 34.06 13.96 16.21
CA VAL A 344 32.74 13.68 16.77
C VAL A 344 32.06 12.53 16.05
N PHE A 345 31.12 11.89 16.73
CA PHE A 345 30.29 10.81 16.24
C PHE A 345 28.84 11.24 16.20
N VAL A 346 28.11 10.76 15.20
CA VAL A 346 26.67 10.97 15.05
C VAL A 346 26.01 9.61 15.20
N THR A 347 25.39 9.37 16.36
CA THR A 347 24.76 8.09 16.69
C THR A 347 23.24 8.22 16.65
N ILE A 348 22.61 7.34 15.89
CA ILE A 348 21.17 7.17 15.83
C ILE A 348 20.75 6.06 16.79
N ASN A 349 19.70 6.34 17.56
CA ASN A 349 19.10 5.49 18.59
C ASN A 349 20.12 4.81 19.50
N PRO A 350 20.96 5.56 20.24
CA PRO A 350 22.02 4.96 21.02
C PRO A 350 21.55 3.84 21.94
N HIS A 351 22.14 2.64 21.83
CA HIS A 351 21.75 1.44 22.57
C HIS A 351 22.16 1.42 24.04
N ARG A 352 23.07 2.32 24.42
CA ARG A 352 23.49 2.57 25.80
C ARG A 352 23.70 4.06 26.06
N GLN A 353 23.86 4.43 27.32
CA GLN A 353 24.09 5.81 27.72
C GLN A 353 25.41 6.33 27.11
N LEU A 354 25.33 7.51 26.47
CA LEU A 354 26.48 8.21 25.88
C LEU A 354 27.15 9.14 26.89
N ARG A 355 28.47 9.29 26.80
CA ARG A 355 29.26 10.36 27.44
C ARG A 355 29.57 11.50 26.45
N ASP A 356 29.94 12.66 26.98
CA ASP A 356 30.33 13.85 26.22
C ASP A 356 29.42 14.15 25.01
N VAL A 357 28.12 14.30 25.30
CA VAL A 357 27.10 14.59 24.30
C VAL A 357 27.03 16.09 24.05
N ILE A 358 27.25 16.47 22.80
CA ILE A 358 27.22 17.87 22.32
C ILE A 358 25.78 18.28 22.01
N ALA A 359 25.03 17.41 21.33
CA ALA A 359 23.66 17.69 20.95
C ALA A 359 22.80 16.41 20.91
N ASN A 360 21.51 16.56 21.18
CA ASN A 360 20.50 15.53 21.00
C ASN A 360 19.31 16.12 20.22
N ARG A 361 18.76 15.35 19.28
CA ARG A 361 17.53 15.69 18.57
C ARG A 361 16.68 14.45 18.38
N PHE A 362 15.36 14.63 18.35
CA PHE A 362 14.44 13.59 17.91
C PHE A 362 13.91 13.94 16.53
N PHE A 363 13.94 12.96 15.63
CA PHE A 363 13.25 13.00 14.35
C PHE A 363 12.05 12.09 14.38
N VAL A 364 11.05 12.43 13.58
CA VAL A 364 9.85 11.62 13.38
C VAL A 364 9.86 11.14 11.94
N HIS A 365 9.93 9.82 11.75
CA HIS A 365 9.92 9.20 10.43
C HIS A 365 8.63 8.40 10.23
N PRO A 366 8.04 8.41 9.02
CA PRO A 366 7.00 7.47 8.67
C PRO A 366 7.57 6.04 8.70
N ALA A 367 6.96 5.17 9.50
CA ALA A 367 7.39 3.78 9.63
C ALA A 367 6.76 2.94 8.53
N LEU A 368 7.53 2.23 7.71
CA LEU A 368 6.97 1.44 6.60
C LEU A 368 5.93 0.41 7.09
N SER A 369 4.73 0.47 6.51
CA SER A 369 3.65 -0.48 6.79
C SER A 369 2.68 -0.59 5.61
N ARG A 370 1.96 -1.72 5.51
CA ARG A 370 0.96 -1.95 4.45
C ARG A 370 -0.10 -0.83 4.36
N PRO A 371 -0.70 -0.37 5.49
CA PRO A 371 -1.67 0.73 5.43
C PRO A 371 -1.11 2.03 4.83
N GLN A 372 0.20 2.27 5.00
CA GLN A 372 0.86 3.46 4.45
C GLN A 372 1.10 3.37 2.96
N ASP A 373 1.59 2.24 2.47
CA ASP A 373 1.83 2.06 1.02
C ASP A 373 0.55 2.27 0.22
N VAL A 374 -0.58 1.78 0.76
CA VAL A 374 -1.89 2.01 0.15
C VAL A 374 -2.26 3.48 0.24
N SER A 375 -2.17 4.07 1.43
CA SER A 375 -2.55 5.48 1.63
C SER A 375 -1.73 6.44 0.77
N ALA A 376 -0.45 6.17 0.56
CA ALA A 376 0.41 6.92 -0.34
C ALA A 376 -0.07 6.85 -1.80
N ARG A 377 -0.40 5.65 -2.30
CA ARG A 377 -0.98 5.47 -3.64
C ARG A 377 -2.31 6.22 -3.78
N ARG A 378 -3.16 6.12 -2.76
CA ARG A 378 -4.48 6.76 -2.69
C ARG A 378 -4.37 8.29 -2.69
N ILE A 379 -3.46 8.87 -1.90
CA ILE A 379 -3.21 10.32 -1.88
C ILE A 379 -2.68 10.82 -3.23
N SER A 380 -1.94 9.99 -3.95
CA SER A 380 -1.45 10.35 -5.29
C SER A 380 -2.61 10.56 -6.29
N GLN A 381 -3.79 10.01 -6.01
CA GLN A 381 -5.01 10.22 -6.81
C GLN A 381 -5.79 11.48 -6.40
N LEU A 382 -5.39 12.18 -5.34
CA LEU A 382 -6.01 13.41 -4.85
C LEU A 382 -5.35 14.69 -5.40
N GLN A 383 -4.27 14.55 -6.18
CA GLN A 383 -3.49 15.67 -6.67
C GLN A 383 -4.34 16.67 -7.49
N GLY A 384 -4.37 17.92 -7.03
CA GLY A 384 -5.09 19.02 -7.66
C GLY A 384 -6.59 19.07 -7.37
N ALA A 385 -7.14 18.16 -6.56
CA ALA A 385 -8.51 18.25 -6.05
C ALA A 385 -8.61 19.39 -5.03
N SER A 386 -9.70 20.16 -5.06
CA SER A 386 -9.91 21.31 -4.16
C SER A 386 -8.70 22.25 -4.08
N ASN A 387 -8.03 22.46 -5.22
CA ASN A 387 -6.80 23.26 -5.35
C ASN A 387 -5.65 22.83 -4.42
N THR A 388 -5.61 21.55 -4.05
CA THR A 388 -4.69 20.99 -3.05
C THR A 388 -3.78 19.96 -3.68
N TRP A 389 -2.52 19.95 -3.26
CA TRP A 389 -1.50 19.03 -3.74
C TRP A 389 -0.68 18.52 -2.55
N TYR A 390 -0.12 17.32 -2.69
CA TYR A 390 0.62 16.64 -1.62
C TYR A 390 2.00 16.22 -2.13
N ALA A 391 3.05 16.58 -1.43
CA ALA A 391 4.41 16.20 -1.75
C ALA A 391 5.16 15.73 -0.51
N GLY A 392 6.00 14.71 -0.65
CA GLY A 392 6.82 14.24 0.47
C GLY A 392 7.38 12.85 0.25
N GLY A 393 8.45 12.52 0.97
CA GLY A 393 9.07 11.20 0.90
C GLY A 393 8.14 10.08 1.36
N TRP A 394 7.14 10.40 2.19
CA TRP A 394 6.10 9.47 2.66
C TRP A 394 5.14 8.99 1.54
N LEU A 395 5.21 9.59 0.34
CA LEU A 395 4.44 9.13 -0.83
C LEU A 395 5.17 8.05 -1.64
N ARG A 396 6.45 7.77 -1.35
CA ARG A 396 7.29 6.91 -2.19
C ARG A 396 8.28 6.08 -1.39
N VAL A 397 8.29 4.77 -1.65
CA VAL A 397 9.26 3.84 -1.06
C VAL A 397 10.57 3.88 -1.85
N PRO A 398 11.74 3.79 -1.19
CA PRO A 398 11.96 3.87 0.26
C PRO A 398 11.97 5.34 0.71
N HIS A 399 11.32 5.67 1.83
CA HIS A 399 11.09 7.05 2.30
C HIS A 399 12.39 7.88 2.54
N VAL A 400 13.10 8.30 1.49
CA VAL A 400 14.38 9.02 1.53
C VAL A 400 14.34 10.33 0.75
N HIS A 401 15.46 11.06 0.73
CA HIS A 401 15.54 12.44 0.23
C HIS A 401 15.30 12.55 -1.27
N GLU A 402 15.79 11.58 -2.06
CA GLU A 402 15.51 11.49 -3.49
C GLU A 402 14.00 11.41 -3.76
N GLN A 403 13.32 10.48 -3.10
CA GLN A 403 11.88 10.29 -3.19
C GLN A 403 11.10 11.53 -2.76
N ALA A 404 11.55 12.22 -1.71
CA ALA A 404 10.94 13.46 -1.26
C ALA A 404 11.08 14.58 -2.31
N LEU A 405 12.29 14.81 -2.82
CA LEU A 405 12.57 15.83 -3.82
C LEU A 405 11.81 15.55 -5.12
N ALA A 406 11.89 14.32 -5.63
CA ALA A 406 11.20 13.88 -6.83
C ALA A 406 9.68 14.08 -6.71
N SER A 407 9.09 13.74 -5.54
CA SER A 407 7.67 13.99 -5.28
C SER A 407 7.29 15.47 -5.40
N GLY A 408 8.16 16.38 -4.98
CA GLY A 408 7.94 17.81 -5.11
C GLY A 408 8.01 18.29 -6.55
N ILE A 409 9.05 17.85 -7.27
CA ILE A 409 9.24 18.16 -8.70
C ILE A 409 8.04 17.70 -9.52
N GLU A 410 7.58 16.47 -9.30
CA GLU A 410 6.43 15.91 -10.03
C GLU A 410 5.15 16.72 -9.79
N VAL A 411 4.85 17.10 -8.54
CA VAL A 411 3.72 17.99 -8.23
C VAL A 411 3.85 19.34 -8.96
N GLY A 412 5.06 19.91 -8.98
CA GLY A 412 5.34 21.14 -9.72
C GLY A 412 5.06 20.99 -11.22
N VAL A 413 5.54 19.90 -11.83
CA VAL A 413 5.32 19.58 -13.25
C VAL A 413 3.83 19.39 -13.54
N ASP A 414 3.12 18.64 -12.70
CA ASP A 414 1.68 18.38 -12.87
C ASP A 414 0.86 19.67 -12.78
N MET A 415 1.22 20.59 -11.89
CA MET A 415 0.63 21.92 -11.81
C MET A 415 0.89 22.74 -13.08
N VAL A 416 2.14 22.78 -13.57
CA VAL A 416 2.49 23.50 -14.80
C VAL A 416 1.74 22.95 -16.02
N ASN A 417 1.64 21.63 -16.11
CA ASN A 417 0.87 20.94 -17.14
C ASN A 417 -0.60 21.35 -17.08
N MET A 418 -1.20 21.24 -15.88
CA MET A 418 -2.58 21.65 -15.62
C MET A 418 -2.86 23.08 -16.12
N MET A 419 -1.96 24.03 -15.82
CA MET A 419 -2.11 25.43 -16.21
C MET A 419 -1.93 25.67 -17.71
N SER A 420 -1.05 24.92 -18.36
CA SER A 420 -0.74 25.07 -19.79
C SER A 420 -1.82 24.45 -20.69
N GLY A 421 -2.91 23.92 -20.13
CA GLY A 421 -3.89 23.12 -20.87
C GLY A 421 -3.35 21.78 -21.40
N LYS A 422 -2.06 21.50 -21.14
CA LYS A 422 -1.41 20.20 -21.36
C LYS A 422 -1.92 19.29 -20.27
N ARG A 423 -2.95 18.51 -20.59
CA ARG A 423 -3.72 17.77 -19.59
C ARG A 423 -2.77 16.90 -18.76
N PRO A 424 -2.75 17.02 -17.41
CA PRO A 424 -1.98 16.11 -16.57
C PRO A 424 -2.47 14.69 -16.81
N THR A 425 -1.55 13.74 -16.96
CA THR A 425 -1.83 12.32 -17.20
C THR A 425 -2.78 11.74 -16.16
N GLN A 426 -2.72 12.20 -14.90
CA GLN A 426 -3.61 11.74 -13.83
C GLN A 426 -4.96 12.46 -13.72
N ARG A 427 -5.10 13.71 -14.21
CA ARG A 427 -6.32 14.51 -13.97
C ARG A 427 -7.51 14.13 -14.86
N ARG A 428 -7.28 13.31 -15.91
CA ARG A 428 -8.36 12.66 -16.67
C ARG A 428 -9.14 11.66 -15.82
N LEU A 429 -8.51 11.09 -14.80
CA LEU A 429 -8.96 9.86 -14.16
C LEU A 429 -10.03 10.09 -13.09
N GLY A 430 -9.86 11.01 -12.14
CA GLY A 430 -10.82 11.15 -11.02
C GLY A 430 -12.27 11.45 -11.42
N ARG A 431 -12.49 12.31 -12.44
CA ARG A 431 -13.85 12.67 -12.90
C ARG A 431 -14.45 11.62 -13.84
N ARG A 432 -13.62 11.01 -14.70
CA ARG A 432 -14.03 9.92 -15.58
C ARG A 432 -14.23 8.60 -14.86
N TYR A 433 -13.60 8.39 -13.70
CA TYR A 433 -13.76 7.17 -12.92
C TYR A 433 -15.16 6.99 -12.34
N ILE A 434 -15.66 8.01 -11.65
CA ILE A 434 -16.97 7.95 -11.02
C ILE A 434 -18.05 7.90 -12.10
N ASP A 435 -17.83 8.60 -13.21
CA ASP A 435 -18.70 8.50 -14.38
C ASP A 435 -18.60 7.08 -15.00
N ALA A 436 -17.41 6.48 -15.14
CA ALA A 436 -17.25 5.11 -15.64
C ALA A 436 -17.84 4.03 -14.68
N LEU A 437 -17.75 4.22 -13.37
CA LEU A 437 -18.44 3.37 -12.40
C LEU A 437 -19.96 3.57 -12.50
N ARG A 438 -20.43 4.81 -12.61
CA ARG A 438 -21.87 5.09 -12.76
C ARG A 438 -22.42 4.53 -14.07
N ASP A 439 -21.65 4.60 -15.14
CA ASP A 439 -22.01 4.11 -16.47
C ASP A 439 -21.83 2.58 -16.57
N SER A 440 -21.06 1.98 -15.64
CA SER A 440 -20.98 0.53 -15.52
C SER A 440 -22.33 -0.03 -15.08
N PRO A 441 -22.92 -0.99 -15.82
CA PRO A 441 -24.15 -1.68 -15.41
C PRO A 441 -24.04 -2.32 -14.02
N ILE A 442 -22.80 -2.60 -13.59
CA ILE A 442 -22.49 -3.19 -12.30
C ILE A 442 -22.63 -2.13 -11.21
N PHE A 443 -22.01 -0.95 -11.31
CA PHE A 443 -21.99 0.01 -10.19
C PHE A 443 -23.01 1.15 -10.30
N ALA A 444 -23.79 1.23 -11.38
CA ALA A 444 -24.79 2.27 -11.62
C ALA A 444 -25.82 2.47 -10.49
N SER A 445 -26.12 1.41 -9.73
CA SER A 445 -27.10 1.45 -8.63
C SER A 445 -26.52 1.85 -7.27
N LEU A 446 -25.22 2.08 -7.16
CA LEU A 446 -24.59 2.47 -5.90
C LEU A 446 -24.72 3.98 -5.67
N ASP A 447 -24.85 4.37 -4.39
CA ASP A 447 -24.86 5.77 -4.00
C ASP A 447 -23.52 6.44 -4.42
N PRO A 448 -23.53 7.65 -5.00
CA PRO A 448 -22.32 8.36 -5.40
C PRO A 448 -21.28 8.51 -4.29
N CYS A 449 -21.70 8.63 -3.02
CA CYS A 449 -20.78 8.67 -1.89
C CYS A 449 -20.03 7.34 -1.69
N LEU A 450 -20.65 6.21 -2.00
CA LEU A 450 -20.01 4.89 -1.93
C LEU A 450 -19.07 4.66 -3.11
N LEU A 451 -19.39 5.20 -4.30
CA LEU A 451 -18.51 5.14 -5.48
C LEU A 451 -17.18 5.87 -5.25
N GLU A 452 -17.19 6.96 -4.47
CA GLU A 452 -15.96 7.66 -4.08
C GLU A 452 -15.07 6.81 -3.17
N GLU A 453 -15.64 6.02 -2.25
CA GLU A 453 -14.87 5.09 -1.41
C GLU A 453 -14.22 3.96 -2.26
N ILE A 454 -14.83 3.59 -3.39
CA ILE A 454 -14.34 2.57 -4.32
C ILE A 454 -13.22 3.11 -5.23
N ARG A 455 -13.22 4.43 -5.50
CA ARG A 455 -12.21 5.12 -6.33
C ARG A 455 -10.79 4.85 -5.94
N ILE A 456 -10.59 4.65 -4.67
CA ILE A 456 -9.27 4.64 -4.08
C ILE A 456 -8.59 3.27 -4.17
N THR A 457 -9.18 2.28 -4.85
CA THR A 457 -8.59 0.94 -5.03
C THR A 457 -8.19 0.58 -6.44
N ALA A 458 -8.57 1.39 -7.43
CA ALA A 458 -8.20 1.17 -8.82
C ALA A 458 -7.08 2.12 -9.27
N ARG A 459 -6.24 1.66 -10.19
CA ARG A 459 -5.26 2.49 -10.91
C ARG A 459 -5.66 2.59 -12.38
N PRO A 460 -5.30 3.67 -13.09
CA PRO A 460 -5.42 3.70 -14.54
C PRO A 460 -4.68 2.55 -15.21
N PHE A 461 -5.21 2.07 -16.32
CA PHE A 461 -4.49 1.21 -17.25
C PHE A 461 -4.83 1.57 -18.70
N GLU A 462 -3.90 1.27 -19.60
CA GLU A 462 -4.07 1.36 -21.04
C GLU A 462 -3.44 0.12 -21.68
N VAL A 463 -4.10 -0.42 -22.69
CA VAL A 463 -3.69 -1.62 -23.44
C VAL A 463 -3.84 -1.31 -24.93
N ALA A 464 -2.79 -1.56 -25.70
CA ALA A 464 -2.81 -1.32 -27.13
C ALA A 464 -3.68 -2.35 -27.86
N MET A 465 -4.14 -2.00 -29.07
CA MET A 465 -4.84 -2.96 -29.93
C MET A 465 -3.97 -4.22 -30.15
N GLY A 466 -4.57 -5.39 -29.97
CA GLY A 466 -3.91 -6.69 -30.12
C GLY A 466 -3.21 -7.21 -28.86
N GLU A 467 -3.09 -6.40 -27.81
CA GLU A 467 -2.53 -6.84 -26.54
C GLU A 467 -3.53 -7.62 -25.69
N VAL A 468 -3.00 -8.49 -24.84
CA VAL A 468 -3.78 -9.41 -24.01
C VAL A 468 -4.03 -8.79 -22.63
N ILE A 469 -5.29 -8.76 -22.21
CA ILE A 469 -5.75 -8.25 -20.91
C ILE A 469 -5.71 -9.38 -19.87
N THR A 470 -6.24 -10.56 -20.20
CA THR A 470 -6.17 -11.79 -19.38
C THR A 470 -5.92 -13.00 -20.27
N ARG A 471 -5.37 -14.09 -19.71
CA ARG A 471 -5.12 -15.36 -20.43
C ARG A 471 -5.85 -16.51 -19.77
N GLU A 472 -6.60 -17.27 -20.57
CA GLU A 472 -7.27 -18.49 -20.12
C GLU A 472 -6.29 -19.43 -19.42
N GLY A 473 -6.68 -19.97 -18.25
CA GLY A 473 -5.86 -20.91 -17.49
C GLY A 473 -4.76 -20.27 -16.64
N GLU A 474 -4.46 -18.98 -16.81
CA GLU A 474 -3.47 -18.27 -16.00
C GLU A 474 -4.11 -17.60 -14.78
N PRO A 475 -3.40 -17.50 -13.64
CA PRO A 475 -3.82 -16.67 -12.52
C PRO A 475 -4.10 -15.24 -12.99
N SER A 476 -5.24 -14.68 -12.60
CA SER A 476 -5.55 -13.31 -13.00
C SER A 476 -4.62 -12.31 -12.33
N ALA A 477 -4.06 -11.40 -13.11
CA ALA A 477 -3.25 -10.31 -12.60
C ALA A 477 -4.07 -9.26 -11.83
N GLY A 478 -5.39 -9.20 -12.03
CA GLY A 478 -6.30 -8.21 -11.45
C GLY A 478 -7.65 -8.19 -12.13
N MET A 479 -8.48 -7.21 -11.78
CA MET A 479 -9.76 -6.98 -12.44
C MET A 479 -9.71 -5.64 -13.17
N VAL A 480 -10.39 -5.53 -14.31
CA VAL A 480 -10.34 -4.36 -15.19
C VAL A 480 -11.75 -3.86 -15.49
N LEU A 481 -12.02 -2.59 -15.23
CA LEU A 481 -13.20 -1.88 -15.71
C LEU A 481 -12.82 -1.08 -16.95
N ILE A 482 -13.47 -1.35 -18.08
CA ILE A 482 -13.24 -0.63 -19.33
C ILE A 482 -13.93 0.73 -19.26
N GLU A 483 -13.18 1.80 -19.49
CA GLU A 483 -13.70 3.16 -19.67
C GLU A 483 -13.92 3.47 -21.16
N GLU A 484 -12.93 3.18 -22.00
CA GLU A 484 -13.00 3.36 -23.45
C GLU A 484 -12.39 2.14 -24.17
N GLY A 485 -12.92 1.83 -25.35
CA GLY A 485 -12.43 0.75 -26.20
C GLY A 485 -13.22 -0.56 -26.08
N GLU A 486 -12.67 -1.60 -26.68
CA GLU A 486 -13.32 -2.89 -26.82
C GLU A 486 -12.32 -4.05 -26.69
N ALA A 487 -12.71 -5.08 -25.95
CA ALA A 487 -12.01 -6.34 -25.82
C ALA A 487 -12.87 -7.52 -26.26
N ILE A 488 -12.21 -8.55 -26.79
CA ILE A 488 -12.82 -9.81 -27.20
C ILE A 488 -12.35 -10.92 -26.25
N GLY A 489 -13.30 -11.62 -25.64
CA GLY A 489 -13.07 -12.82 -24.84
C GLY A 489 -13.13 -14.08 -25.70
N THR A 490 -12.11 -14.92 -25.63
CA THR A 490 -12.04 -16.22 -26.30
C THR A 490 -11.79 -17.36 -25.30
N ARG A 491 -12.28 -18.55 -25.63
CA ARG A 491 -12.00 -19.82 -24.94
C ARG A 491 -11.55 -20.85 -25.96
N ASN A 492 -10.43 -21.54 -25.72
CA ASN A 492 -9.84 -22.48 -26.68
C ASN A 492 -9.71 -21.89 -28.11
N GLY A 493 -9.43 -20.58 -28.20
CA GLY A 493 -9.34 -19.85 -29.47
C GLY A 493 -10.67 -19.51 -30.17
N LYS A 494 -11.82 -19.96 -29.65
CA LYS A 494 -13.15 -19.60 -30.17
C LYS A 494 -13.68 -18.33 -29.49
N HIS A 495 -14.39 -17.48 -30.24
CA HIS A 495 -15.02 -16.27 -29.71
C HIS A 495 -16.17 -16.62 -28.76
N VAL A 496 -16.16 -16.03 -27.55
CA VAL A 496 -17.19 -16.28 -26.53
C VAL A 496 -17.95 -15.01 -26.18
N THR A 497 -17.27 -13.88 -26.04
CA THR A 497 -17.92 -12.62 -25.62
C THR A 497 -17.16 -11.38 -26.08
N ARG A 498 -17.83 -10.23 -25.98
CA ARG A 498 -17.31 -8.89 -26.32
C ARG A 498 -17.60 -7.93 -25.17
N SER A 499 -16.56 -7.26 -24.69
CA SER A 499 -16.65 -6.29 -23.58
C SER A 499 -16.31 -4.88 -24.08
N ARG A 500 -17.10 -3.88 -23.68
CA ARG A 500 -16.95 -2.46 -24.06
C ARG A 500 -16.92 -1.57 -22.82
N ALA A 501 -16.89 -0.24 -23.01
CA ALA A 501 -17.06 0.74 -21.94
C ALA A 501 -18.16 0.35 -20.94
N GLY A 502 -17.81 0.36 -19.65
CA GLY A 502 -18.66 -0.06 -18.52
C GLY A 502 -18.50 -1.53 -18.11
N ALA A 503 -17.91 -2.39 -18.95
CA ALA A 503 -17.74 -3.81 -18.67
C ALA A 503 -16.57 -4.09 -17.71
N LEU A 504 -16.72 -5.12 -16.88
CA LEU A 504 -15.68 -5.67 -16.02
C LEU A 504 -15.08 -6.93 -16.63
N ILE A 505 -13.76 -7.09 -16.53
CA ILE A 505 -13.01 -8.27 -16.96
C ILE A 505 -12.15 -8.77 -15.79
N GLY A 506 -12.15 -10.07 -15.54
CA GLY A 506 -11.28 -10.72 -14.55
C GLY A 506 -11.86 -10.74 -13.13
N GLU A 507 -13.11 -10.31 -12.97
CA GLU A 507 -13.88 -10.30 -11.74
C GLU A 507 -14.04 -11.69 -11.12
N LEU A 508 -14.22 -12.73 -11.94
CA LEU A 508 -14.36 -14.12 -11.49
C LEU A 508 -13.11 -14.60 -10.76
N SER A 509 -11.95 -14.52 -11.42
CA SER A 509 -10.67 -15.02 -10.90
C SER A 509 -10.18 -14.32 -9.64
N ILE A 510 -10.48 -13.04 -9.48
CA ILE A 510 -10.11 -12.31 -8.27
C ILE A 510 -11.00 -12.70 -7.08
N LEU A 511 -12.25 -12.99 -7.37
CA LEU A 511 -13.23 -13.29 -6.35
C LEU A 511 -13.07 -14.70 -5.77
N ASP A 512 -12.55 -15.64 -6.54
CA ASP A 512 -12.37 -17.04 -6.11
C ASP A 512 -10.92 -17.53 -6.08
N GLY A 513 -9.97 -16.72 -6.53
CA GLY A 513 -8.56 -17.10 -6.59
C GLY A 513 -8.24 -18.14 -7.67
N GLY A 514 -9.19 -18.49 -8.53
CA GLY A 514 -9.01 -19.42 -9.64
C GLY A 514 -8.41 -18.77 -10.89
N PRO A 515 -7.97 -19.57 -11.88
CA PRO A 515 -7.43 -19.05 -13.13
C PRO A 515 -8.50 -18.29 -13.94
N SER A 516 -8.04 -17.47 -14.88
CA SER A 516 -8.91 -16.74 -15.81
C SER A 516 -9.68 -17.72 -16.69
N PRO A 517 -11.02 -17.59 -16.81
CA PRO A 517 -11.83 -18.51 -17.59
C PRO A 517 -11.74 -18.23 -19.10
N LEU A 518 -11.31 -17.02 -19.48
CA LEU A 518 -11.24 -16.56 -20.87
C LEU A 518 -9.93 -15.80 -21.11
N THR A 519 -9.45 -15.86 -22.35
CA THR A 519 -8.42 -14.95 -22.84
C THR A 519 -9.11 -13.70 -23.38
N PHE A 520 -8.84 -12.53 -22.81
CA PHE A 520 -9.32 -11.26 -23.34
C PHE A 520 -8.22 -10.55 -24.12
N VAL A 521 -8.50 -10.20 -25.37
CA VAL A 521 -7.59 -9.45 -26.26
C VAL A 521 -8.24 -8.13 -26.66
N ALA A 522 -7.50 -7.04 -26.56
CA ALA A 522 -7.94 -5.71 -26.95
C ALA A 522 -8.16 -5.66 -28.48
N ARG A 523 -9.40 -5.42 -28.92
CA ARG A 523 -9.74 -5.27 -30.34
C ARG A 523 -9.46 -3.86 -30.84
N THR A 524 -9.67 -2.87 -29.98
CA THR A 524 -9.19 -1.50 -30.16
C THR A 524 -8.16 -1.19 -29.08
N ALA A 525 -7.57 0.00 -29.07
CA ALA A 525 -6.94 0.48 -27.83
C ALA A 525 -8.01 0.51 -26.72
N VAL A 526 -7.66 -0.01 -25.55
CA VAL A 526 -8.54 -0.10 -24.38
C VAL A 526 -7.92 0.72 -23.26
N SER A 527 -8.73 1.54 -22.59
CA SER A 527 -8.32 2.27 -21.39
C SER A 527 -9.39 2.16 -20.31
N GLY A 528 -8.97 2.35 -19.06
CA GLY A 528 -9.88 2.35 -17.92
C GLY A 528 -9.17 2.11 -16.61
N TRP A 529 -9.73 1.21 -15.79
CA TRP A 529 -9.39 1.08 -14.38
C TRP A 529 -9.05 -0.34 -13.99
N PHE A 530 -7.83 -0.53 -13.48
CA PHE A 530 -7.32 -1.80 -13.00
C PHE A 530 -7.38 -1.86 -11.47
N PHE A 531 -8.04 -2.87 -10.96
CA PHE A 531 -8.12 -3.20 -9.54
C PHE A 531 -7.10 -4.32 -9.24
N ASP A 532 -6.12 -3.98 -8.40
CA ASP A 532 -5.06 -4.89 -7.96
C ASP A 532 -5.64 -5.95 -6.98
N PRO A 533 -5.26 -7.24 -7.10
CA PRO A 533 -5.65 -8.27 -6.14
C PRO A 533 -5.40 -7.85 -4.68
N ALA A 534 -4.29 -7.18 -4.39
CA ALA A 534 -3.98 -6.70 -3.04
C ALA A 534 -4.94 -5.59 -2.58
N GLY A 535 -5.36 -4.71 -3.51
CA GLY A 535 -6.34 -3.66 -3.25
C GLY A 535 -7.74 -4.22 -3.00
N ILE A 536 -8.13 -5.28 -3.72
CA ILE A 536 -9.41 -5.96 -3.52
C ILE A 536 -9.42 -6.77 -2.21
N GLU A 537 -8.33 -7.47 -1.90
CA GLU A 537 -8.20 -8.15 -0.60
C GLU A 537 -8.23 -7.17 0.57
N GLN A 538 -7.73 -5.95 0.37
CA GLN A 538 -7.90 -4.89 1.35
C GLN A 538 -9.36 -4.44 1.47
N LEU A 539 -10.10 -4.25 0.37
CA LEU A 539 -11.54 -3.97 0.43
C LEU A 539 -12.29 -5.06 1.22
N ARG A 540 -11.89 -6.33 1.10
CA ARG A 540 -12.48 -7.43 1.88
C ARG A 540 -12.25 -7.29 3.38
N ARG A 541 -11.14 -6.68 3.78
CA ARG A 541 -10.75 -6.47 5.18
C ARG A 541 -11.22 -5.12 5.73
N GLU A 542 -11.48 -4.15 4.86
CA GLU A 542 -12.02 -2.85 5.21
C GLU A 542 -13.49 -2.98 5.63
N THR A 543 -13.86 -2.36 6.75
CA THR A 543 -15.24 -2.38 7.24
C THR A 543 -16.07 -1.20 6.70
N SER A 544 -15.63 -0.55 5.62
CA SER A 544 -16.32 0.62 5.04
C SER A 544 -17.54 0.20 4.22
N ALA A 545 -18.56 1.06 4.21
CA ALA A 545 -19.79 0.79 3.47
C ALA A 545 -19.55 0.63 1.97
N GLY A 546 -18.61 1.40 1.39
CA GLY A 546 -18.26 1.34 -0.02
C GLY A 546 -17.54 0.05 -0.42
N ALA A 547 -16.63 -0.45 0.43
CA ALA A 547 -15.95 -1.72 0.19
C ALA A 547 -16.93 -2.90 0.18
N PHE A 548 -17.87 -2.90 1.12
CA PHE A 548 -18.95 -3.87 1.14
C PHE A 548 -19.86 -3.74 -0.07
N ALA A 549 -20.31 -2.53 -0.41
CA ALA A 549 -21.19 -2.28 -1.55
C ALA A 549 -20.55 -2.74 -2.87
N PHE A 550 -19.24 -2.53 -3.03
CA PHE A 550 -18.47 -3.01 -4.18
C PHE A 550 -18.48 -4.54 -4.30
N LEU A 551 -18.08 -5.23 -3.23
CA LEU A 551 -18.02 -6.70 -3.22
C LEU A 551 -19.41 -7.33 -3.36
N ASP A 552 -20.42 -6.74 -2.71
CA ASP A 552 -21.83 -7.11 -2.80
C ASP A 552 -22.31 -7.06 -4.25
N GLN A 553 -21.99 -5.97 -4.94
CA GLN A 553 -22.46 -5.73 -6.29
C GLN A 553 -21.79 -6.66 -7.31
N ILE A 554 -20.49 -6.90 -7.18
CA ILE A 554 -19.80 -7.88 -8.05
C ILE A 554 -20.40 -9.28 -7.81
N ALA A 555 -20.61 -9.67 -6.55
CA ALA A 555 -21.23 -10.95 -6.22
C ALA A 555 -22.65 -11.07 -6.81
N ARG A 556 -23.48 -10.03 -6.72
CA ARG A 556 -24.82 -10.00 -7.33
C ARG A 556 -24.78 -10.15 -8.84
N THR A 557 -23.89 -9.43 -9.52
CA THR A 557 -23.74 -9.51 -10.98
C THR A 557 -23.36 -10.92 -11.39
N GLN A 558 -22.39 -11.52 -10.72
CA GLN A 558 -22.04 -12.91 -10.95
C GLN A 558 -23.28 -13.80 -10.77
N MET A 559 -23.97 -13.71 -9.62
CA MET A 559 -25.13 -14.58 -9.34
C MET A 559 -26.27 -14.46 -10.35
N LYS A 560 -26.48 -13.27 -10.94
CA LYS A 560 -27.41 -13.11 -12.07
C LYS A 560 -26.93 -13.86 -13.31
N LEU A 561 -25.65 -13.73 -13.67
CA LEU A 561 -25.07 -14.46 -14.79
C LEU A 561 -25.19 -15.98 -14.59
N TRP A 562 -24.90 -16.46 -13.38
CA TRP A 562 -25.10 -17.86 -13.00
C TRP A 562 -26.53 -18.32 -13.28
N ARG A 563 -27.51 -17.58 -12.78
CA ARG A 563 -28.93 -17.87 -12.98
C ARG A 563 -29.30 -17.96 -14.46
N GLU A 564 -28.87 -17.02 -15.28
CA GLU A 564 -29.15 -17.05 -16.72
C GLU A 564 -28.58 -18.31 -17.40
N LEU A 565 -27.38 -18.73 -17.00
CA LEU A 565 -26.77 -19.95 -17.55
C LEU A 565 -27.49 -21.22 -17.09
N LEU A 566 -27.94 -21.26 -15.83
CA LEU A 566 -28.77 -22.35 -15.30
C LEU A 566 -30.10 -22.45 -16.04
N GLU A 567 -30.78 -21.32 -16.25
CA GLU A 567 -32.07 -21.25 -16.97
C GLU A 567 -31.95 -21.68 -18.44
N ARG A 568 -30.80 -21.40 -19.08
CA ARG A 568 -30.54 -21.88 -20.44
C ARG A 568 -30.36 -23.39 -20.50
N ARG A 569 -29.67 -23.98 -19.53
CA ARG A 569 -29.36 -25.43 -19.52
C ARG A 569 -30.55 -26.28 -19.10
N TRP A 570 -31.31 -25.84 -18.10
CA TRP A 570 -32.39 -26.62 -17.46
C TRP A 570 -33.78 -26.01 -17.61
N GLY A 571 -33.93 -24.97 -18.44
CA GLY A 571 -35.19 -24.29 -18.70
C GLY A 571 -35.48 -23.14 -17.73
N ALA A 572 -36.33 -22.21 -18.16
CA ALA A 572 -36.69 -21.03 -17.38
C ALA A 572 -37.34 -21.43 -16.04
N ILE A 573 -36.92 -20.75 -14.97
CA ILE A 573 -37.50 -20.94 -13.64
C ILE A 573 -38.91 -20.34 -13.63
N THR A 574 -39.93 -21.19 -13.79
CA THR A 574 -41.33 -20.75 -13.72
C THR A 574 -41.73 -20.44 -12.27
N PRO A 575 -42.46 -19.34 -12.02
CA PRO A 575 -42.99 -19.05 -10.68
C PRO A 575 -43.85 -20.22 -10.18
N ALA A 576 -43.48 -20.80 -9.05
CA ALA A 576 -44.36 -21.70 -8.33
C ALA A 576 -45.41 -20.89 -7.55
N ASP A 577 -46.64 -21.41 -7.47
CA ASP A 577 -47.64 -20.88 -6.52
C ASP A 577 -47.03 -20.86 -5.12
N ALA A 578 -47.27 -19.78 -4.38
CA ALA A 578 -46.55 -19.47 -3.14
C ALA A 578 -46.77 -20.53 -2.03
N ALA A 579 -45.95 -21.58 -2.04
CA ALA A 579 -45.63 -22.32 -0.83
C ALA A 579 -44.41 -21.64 -0.21
N ALA A 580 -44.60 -21.06 0.98
CA ALA A 580 -43.49 -20.64 1.82
C ALA A 580 -42.67 -21.88 2.22
N TRP A 581 -41.37 -21.70 2.46
CA TRP A 581 -40.47 -22.72 3.02
C TRP A 581 -41.21 -23.61 4.03
N THR A 582 -41.11 -24.93 3.88
CA THR A 582 -41.77 -25.84 4.82
C THR A 582 -41.18 -25.61 6.21
N GLU A 583 -42.01 -25.17 7.16
CA GLU A 583 -41.56 -24.93 8.53
C GLU A 583 -41.12 -26.24 9.18
N ALA A 584 -40.02 -26.16 9.94
CA ALA A 584 -39.40 -27.30 10.59
C ALA A 584 -39.40 -27.16 12.11
N HIS A 585 -39.00 -28.22 12.82
CA HIS A 585 -38.90 -28.18 14.27
C HIS A 585 -37.72 -27.31 14.70
N VAL A 586 -37.98 -26.23 15.46
CA VAL A 586 -36.93 -25.36 16.00
C VAL A 586 -36.38 -25.97 17.28
N ILE A 587 -35.08 -26.28 17.28
CA ILE A 587 -34.41 -26.95 18.40
C ILE A 587 -33.56 -26.01 19.27
N GLY A 588 -33.38 -24.75 18.86
CA GLY A 588 -32.71 -23.74 19.68
C GLY A 588 -32.02 -22.62 18.88
N PRO A 589 -31.31 -21.71 19.56
CA PRO A 589 -30.49 -20.68 18.90
C PRO A 589 -29.24 -21.28 18.27
N ALA A 590 -28.84 -20.76 17.10
CA ALA A 590 -27.64 -21.22 16.38
C ALA A 590 -26.34 -20.51 16.79
N SER A 591 -26.38 -19.58 17.75
CA SER A 591 -25.23 -18.73 18.11
C SER A 591 -23.97 -19.53 18.45
N GLY A 592 -24.09 -20.58 19.28
CA GLY A 592 -22.94 -21.42 19.66
C GLY A 592 -22.31 -22.17 18.48
N PHE A 593 -23.11 -22.67 17.54
CA PHE A 593 -22.60 -23.31 16.32
C PHE A 593 -21.89 -22.28 15.43
N LEU A 594 -22.49 -21.10 15.24
CA LEU A 594 -21.93 -20.05 14.39
C LEU A 594 -20.64 -19.44 14.97
N GLU A 595 -20.52 -19.35 16.30
CA GLU A 595 -19.24 -19.03 16.97
C GLU A 595 -18.18 -20.09 16.68
N GLY A 596 -18.54 -21.38 16.72
CA GLY A 596 -17.65 -22.50 16.37
C GLY A 596 -17.15 -22.47 14.92
N LEU A 597 -17.87 -21.82 14.00
CA LEU A 597 -17.40 -21.55 12.63
C LEU A 597 -16.41 -20.38 12.55
N GLY A 598 -16.12 -19.69 13.65
CA GLY A 598 -15.24 -18.52 13.67
C GLY A 598 -15.90 -17.24 13.16
N LEU A 599 -17.23 -17.12 13.29
CA LEU A 599 -17.96 -15.88 13.01
C LEU A 599 -18.01 -15.01 14.28
N PRO A 600 -17.29 -13.86 14.34
CA PRO A 600 -17.34 -12.97 15.49
C PRO A 600 -18.72 -12.34 15.61
N GLU A 601 -19.16 -12.09 16.85
CA GLU A 601 -20.48 -11.50 17.14
C GLU A 601 -21.68 -12.27 16.53
N SER A 602 -21.54 -13.58 16.28
CA SER A 602 -22.57 -14.37 15.58
C SER A 602 -23.95 -14.38 16.26
N HIS A 603 -24.02 -14.10 17.57
CA HIS A 603 -25.27 -13.83 18.29
C HIS A 603 -26.13 -12.73 17.63
N ARG A 604 -25.52 -11.82 16.86
CA ARG A 604 -26.22 -10.79 16.09
C ARG A 604 -26.99 -11.33 14.90
N LEU A 605 -26.69 -12.54 14.38
CA LEU A 605 -27.47 -13.19 13.32
C LEU A 605 -28.86 -13.59 13.78
N ARG A 606 -29.05 -13.85 15.09
CA ARG A 606 -30.31 -14.37 15.66
C ARG A 606 -30.86 -15.60 14.91
N ALA A 607 -29.96 -16.40 14.33
CA ALA A 607 -30.31 -17.58 13.56
C ALA A 607 -30.82 -18.70 14.48
N LEU A 608 -31.74 -19.51 13.96
CA LEU A 608 -32.36 -20.65 14.66
C LEU A 608 -31.84 -21.95 14.08
N LEU A 609 -31.63 -22.97 14.92
CA LEU A 609 -31.39 -24.33 14.47
C LEU A 609 -32.72 -25.02 14.20
N TRP A 610 -32.85 -25.55 12.98
CA TRP A 610 -33.96 -26.37 12.54
C TRP A 610 -33.53 -27.83 12.44
N GLU A 611 -34.40 -28.72 12.88
CA GLU A 611 -34.33 -30.16 12.62
C GLU A 611 -35.26 -30.50 11.46
N LEU A 612 -34.68 -31.00 10.38
CA LEU A 612 -35.32 -31.33 9.11
C LEU A 612 -35.43 -32.86 8.99
N PRO A 613 -36.64 -33.45 9.01
CA PRO A 613 -36.82 -34.88 8.81
C PRO A 613 -36.34 -35.34 7.43
N ALA A 614 -35.90 -36.59 7.33
CA ALA A 614 -35.57 -37.21 6.05
C ALA A 614 -36.74 -37.15 5.06
N GLY A 615 -36.46 -36.81 3.81
CA GLY A 615 -37.43 -36.63 2.73
C GLY A 615 -38.17 -35.28 2.74
N MET A 616 -37.91 -34.39 3.70
CA MET A 616 -38.58 -33.09 3.78
C MET A 616 -38.16 -32.20 2.60
N LEU A 617 -39.13 -31.77 1.79
CA LEU A 617 -38.94 -30.69 0.82
C LEU A 617 -38.81 -29.37 1.60
N ILE A 618 -37.63 -28.76 1.52
CA ILE A 618 -37.30 -27.51 2.22
C ILE A 618 -37.85 -26.32 1.43
N VAL A 619 -37.55 -26.30 0.12
CA VAL A 619 -38.02 -25.28 -0.84
C VAL A 619 -37.95 -25.87 -2.24
N ARG A 620 -38.84 -25.44 -3.13
CA ARG A 620 -38.87 -25.87 -4.53
C ARG A 620 -38.22 -24.83 -5.45
N ALA A 621 -37.62 -25.30 -6.55
CA ALA A 621 -37.22 -24.41 -7.65
C ALA A 621 -38.43 -23.57 -8.11
N GLY A 622 -38.23 -22.26 -8.30
CA GLY A 622 -39.28 -21.30 -8.65
C GLY A 622 -39.97 -20.61 -7.49
N GLU A 623 -39.78 -21.07 -6.24
CA GLU A 623 -40.30 -20.38 -5.06
C GLU A 623 -39.45 -19.15 -4.70
N ALA A 624 -40.09 -18.13 -4.13
CA ALA A 624 -39.35 -17.00 -3.58
C ALA A 624 -38.62 -17.44 -2.30
N SER A 625 -37.41 -16.93 -2.06
CA SER A 625 -36.70 -17.21 -0.81
C SER A 625 -36.47 -15.95 0.00
N ASN A 626 -36.93 -15.97 1.24
CA ASN A 626 -36.57 -14.99 2.25
C ASN A 626 -35.63 -15.59 3.31
N ARG A 627 -35.10 -16.79 3.09
CA ARG A 627 -34.21 -17.51 4.03
C ARG A 627 -33.16 -18.31 3.27
N PHE A 628 -32.09 -18.68 3.97
CA PHE A 628 -31.16 -19.72 3.53
C PHE A 628 -30.68 -20.54 4.74
N LEU A 629 -30.11 -21.71 4.47
CA LEU A 629 -29.59 -22.62 5.49
C LEU A 629 -28.06 -22.53 5.58
N ILE A 630 -27.51 -22.88 6.73
CA ILE A 630 -26.16 -23.39 6.88
C ILE A 630 -26.31 -24.79 7.47
N VAL A 631 -26.02 -25.82 6.68
CA VAL A 631 -26.14 -27.21 7.15
C VAL A 631 -25.12 -27.44 8.26
N THR A 632 -25.56 -27.93 9.40
CA THR A 632 -24.68 -28.22 10.55
C THR A 632 -24.40 -29.71 10.66
N GLN A 633 -25.39 -30.55 10.35
CA GLN A 633 -25.34 -32.01 10.36
C GLN A 633 -26.33 -32.56 9.32
N GLY A 634 -26.03 -33.72 8.74
CA GLY A 634 -26.88 -34.34 7.72
C GLY A 634 -26.57 -33.87 6.29
N ARG A 635 -27.47 -34.19 5.36
CA ARG A 635 -27.33 -33.88 3.93
C ARG A 635 -28.64 -33.42 3.29
N VAL A 636 -28.53 -32.45 2.38
CA VAL A 636 -29.63 -31.88 1.59
C VAL A 636 -29.38 -32.14 0.10
N ASP A 637 -30.28 -32.86 -0.56
CA ASP A 637 -30.26 -33.02 -2.01
C ASP A 637 -30.63 -31.71 -2.72
N VAL A 638 -29.82 -31.34 -3.73
CA VAL A 638 -30.10 -30.22 -4.63
C VAL A 638 -30.49 -30.75 -6.00
N THR A 639 -31.69 -30.39 -6.46
CA THR A 639 -32.22 -30.82 -7.76
C THR A 639 -32.65 -29.63 -8.63
N ALA A 640 -32.46 -29.76 -9.94
CA ALA A 640 -32.97 -28.79 -10.92
C ALA A 640 -34.50 -28.82 -11.01
N ALA A 641 -35.09 -27.84 -11.70
CA ALA A 641 -36.55 -27.71 -11.84
C ALA A 641 -37.19 -28.93 -12.54
N ASP A 642 -36.47 -29.58 -13.44
CA ASP A 642 -36.87 -30.81 -14.13
C ASP A 642 -36.67 -32.09 -13.30
N GLY A 643 -36.17 -31.97 -12.06
CA GLY A 643 -35.89 -33.07 -11.15
C GLY A 643 -34.49 -33.68 -11.31
N THR A 644 -33.64 -33.15 -12.20
CA THR A 644 -32.26 -33.62 -12.38
C THR A 644 -31.46 -33.44 -11.08
N PRO A 645 -30.84 -34.49 -10.53
CA PRO A 645 -29.95 -34.36 -9.39
C PRO A 645 -28.68 -33.59 -9.79
N LEU A 646 -28.31 -32.59 -9.00
CA LEU A 646 -27.12 -31.78 -9.28
C LEU A 646 -25.97 -32.18 -8.35
N VAL A 647 -26.11 -31.87 -7.05
CA VAL A 647 -25.06 -32.09 -6.05
C VAL A 647 -25.67 -32.00 -4.65
N ASP A 648 -25.22 -32.78 -3.66
CA ASP A 648 -25.77 -32.76 -2.29
C ASP A 648 -25.00 -31.84 -1.34
N ALA A 649 -25.71 -31.13 -0.48
CA ALA A 649 -25.18 -30.13 0.45
C ALA A 649 -25.02 -30.73 1.85
N GLY A 650 -23.81 -30.74 2.38
CA GLY A 650 -23.44 -31.28 3.69
C GLY A 650 -22.99 -30.19 4.68
N PRO A 651 -22.43 -30.56 5.84
CA PRO A 651 -22.05 -29.60 6.87
C PRO A 651 -21.16 -28.45 6.36
N GLY A 652 -21.57 -27.21 6.61
CA GLY A 652 -20.92 -25.99 6.11
C GLY A 652 -21.54 -25.43 4.84
N ASP A 653 -22.26 -26.24 4.06
CA ASP A 653 -22.91 -25.79 2.83
C ASP A 653 -24.12 -24.92 3.12
N MET A 654 -24.38 -23.97 2.21
CA MET A 654 -25.37 -22.91 2.40
C MET A 654 -26.53 -22.93 1.38
N PRO A 655 -27.37 -23.98 1.34
CA PRO A 655 -28.44 -24.06 0.35
C PRO A 655 -29.44 -22.91 0.50
N GLY A 656 -29.81 -22.35 -0.66
CA GLY A 656 -30.75 -21.24 -0.77
C GLY A 656 -30.15 -19.84 -0.69
N VAL A 657 -28.85 -19.70 -0.42
CA VAL A 657 -28.19 -18.39 -0.26
C VAL A 657 -28.18 -17.55 -1.55
N LEU A 658 -28.22 -18.20 -2.73
CA LEU A 658 -28.21 -17.52 -4.03
C LEU A 658 -29.43 -16.59 -4.20
N ALA A 659 -30.63 -17.11 -3.97
CA ALA A 659 -31.89 -16.34 -4.06
C ALA A 659 -31.95 -15.17 -3.06
N VAL A 660 -31.27 -15.32 -1.91
CA VAL A 660 -31.18 -14.27 -0.89
C VAL A 660 -30.24 -13.13 -1.32
N ILE A 661 -29.16 -13.45 -2.05
CA ILE A 661 -28.17 -12.47 -2.51
C ILE A 661 -28.67 -11.66 -3.69
N ASP A 662 -29.20 -12.32 -4.72
CA ASP A 662 -29.62 -11.66 -5.96
C ASP A 662 -31.06 -11.14 -5.90
N GLY A 663 -31.86 -11.60 -4.93
CA GLY A 663 -33.27 -11.27 -4.78
C GLY A 663 -34.19 -12.00 -5.77
N GLY A 664 -33.65 -13.01 -6.48
CA GLY A 664 -34.39 -13.85 -7.41
C GLY A 664 -35.11 -15.02 -6.73
N ARG A 665 -35.72 -15.89 -7.54
CA ARG A 665 -36.39 -17.12 -7.06
C ARG A 665 -35.37 -18.23 -6.84
N GLN A 666 -35.73 -19.28 -6.10
CA GLN A 666 -34.85 -20.44 -5.93
C GLN A 666 -34.59 -21.11 -7.27
N PRO A 667 -33.33 -21.28 -7.70
CA PRO A 667 -33.02 -22.00 -8.93
C PRO A 667 -33.12 -23.51 -8.79
N PHE A 668 -33.10 -24.03 -7.56
CA PHE A 668 -33.08 -25.45 -7.27
C PHE A 668 -34.10 -25.80 -6.19
N SER A 669 -34.51 -27.06 -6.17
CA SER A 669 -35.24 -27.63 -5.05
C SER A 669 -34.25 -28.21 -4.05
N PHE A 670 -34.54 -28.05 -2.76
CA PHE A 670 -33.74 -28.59 -1.67
C PHE A 670 -34.57 -29.60 -0.88
N ILE A 671 -34.06 -30.82 -0.72
CA ILE A 671 -34.76 -31.91 -0.02
C ILE A 671 -33.80 -32.48 1.03
N ALA A 672 -34.21 -32.56 2.30
CA ALA A 672 -33.39 -33.22 3.31
C ALA A 672 -33.28 -34.71 2.97
N ARG A 673 -32.08 -35.21 2.64
CA ARG A 673 -31.86 -36.62 2.27
C ARG A 673 -32.04 -37.52 3.49
N GLU A 674 -31.56 -37.05 4.62
CA GLU A 674 -31.54 -37.71 5.92
C GLU A 674 -31.90 -36.70 7.02
N PRO A 675 -32.11 -37.12 8.29
CA PRO A 675 -32.32 -36.17 9.37
C PRO A 675 -31.18 -35.16 9.40
N THR A 676 -31.52 -33.89 9.20
CA THR A 676 -30.55 -32.82 8.95
C THR A 676 -30.80 -31.70 9.95
N ILE A 677 -29.73 -31.20 10.58
CA ILE A 677 -29.79 -30.00 11.41
C ILE A 677 -29.16 -28.87 10.61
N ALA A 678 -29.84 -27.73 10.53
CA ALA A 678 -29.36 -26.56 9.80
C ALA A 678 -29.66 -25.27 10.57
N ALA A 679 -28.72 -24.33 10.54
CA ALA A 679 -28.96 -22.97 11.00
C ALA A 679 -29.71 -22.19 9.91
N VAL A 680 -30.83 -21.57 10.26
CA VAL A 680 -31.68 -20.83 9.34
C VAL A 680 -31.46 -19.34 9.53
N ILE A 681 -31.14 -18.66 8.43
CA ILE A 681 -30.85 -17.22 8.40
C ILE A 681 -31.90 -16.51 7.54
N ASP A 682 -32.61 -15.56 8.13
CA ASP A 682 -33.54 -14.69 7.43
C ASP A 682 -32.82 -13.67 6.53
N ALA A 683 -33.36 -13.48 5.33
CA ALA A 683 -32.82 -12.59 4.31
C ALA A 683 -32.81 -11.13 4.75
N ASP A 684 -33.83 -10.67 5.47
CA ASP A 684 -33.88 -9.30 5.99
C ASP A 684 -32.76 -9.07 6.99
N ARG A 685 -32.54 -10.03 7.90
CA ARG A 685 -31.47 -9.94 8.90
C ARG A 685 -30.09 -10.05 8.26
N PHE A 686 -29.96 -10.93 7.27
CA PHE A 686 -28.74 -11.03 6.47
C PHE A 686 -28.46 -9.72 5.74
N ARG A 687 -29.47 -9.09 5.12
CA ARG A 687 -29.34 -7.79 4.43
C ARG A 687 -28.92 -6.67 5.40
N GLU A 688 -29.54 -6.57 6.57
CA GLU A 688 -29.14 -5.59 7.60
C GLU A 688 -27.66 -5.73 7.99
N LEU A 689 -27.21 -6.96 8.22
CA LEU A 689 -25.81 -7.22 8.57
C LEU A 689 -24.87 -6.95 7.39
N ARG A 690 -25.28 -7.32 6.18
CA ARG A 690 -24.55 -7.13 4.92
C ARG A 690 -24.29 -5.65 4.62
N TYR A 691 -25.21 -4.75 4.98
CA TYR A 691 -25.06 -3.30 4.77
C TYR A 691 -24.58 -2.52 6.01
N GLY A 692 -24.44 -3.17 7.17
CA GLY A 692 -24.18 -2.51 8.45
C GLY A 692 -22.69 -2.35 8.83
N GLY A 693 -21.75 -2.81 8.00
CA GLY A 693 -20.30 -2.61 8.24
C GLY A 693 -19.74 -3.30 9.50
N SER A 694 -20.27 -4.47 9.88
CA SER A 694 -19.90 -5.16 11.13
C SER A 694 -18.74 -6.17 10.95
N PRO A 695 -17.98 -6.49 12.01
CA PRO A 695 -16.97 -7.58 11.99
C PRO A 695 -17.58 -8.93 11.57
N LEU A 696 -18.83 -9.19 11.97
CA LEU A 696 -19.60 -10.35 11.55
C LEU A 696 -19.81 -10.37 10.02
N ALA A 697 -20.15 -9.24 9.41
CA ALA A 697 -20.33 -9.13 7.96
C ALA A 697 -19.01 -9.35 7.22
N ALA A 698 -17.91 -8.77 7.72
CA ALA A 698 -16.56 -8.97 7.18
C ALA A 698 -16.13 -10.45 7.19
N ALA A 699 -16.59 -11.23 8.18
CA ALA A 699 -16.28 -12.66 8.27
C ALA A 699 -17.24 -13.55 7.45
N LEU A 700 -18.53 -13.21 7.39
CA LEU A 700 -19.58 -14.04 6.78
C LEU A 700 -19.64 -13.88 5.25
N VAL A 701 -19.54 -12.65 4.74
CA VAL A 701 -19.71 -12.37 3.30
C VAL A 701 -18.66 -13.07 2.43
N PRO A 702 -17.35 -13.02 2.75
CA PRO A 702 -16.34 -13.75 1.96
C PRO A 702 -16.57 -15.26 1.95
N ARG A 703 -17.07 -15.86 3.05
CA ARG A 703 -17.34 -17.30 3.13
C ARG A 703 -18.51 -17.72 2.25
N ILE A 704 -19.60 -16.94 2.27
CA ILE A 704 -20.74 -17.15 1.36
C ILE A 704 -20.27 -17.08 -0.09
N HIS A 705 -19.42 -16.10 -0.39
CA HIS A 705 -18.86 -15.94 -1.72
C HIS A 705 -18.01 -17.15 -2.14
N SER A 706 -17.06 -17.59 -1.30
CA SER A 706 -16.26 -18.80 -1.55
C SER A 706 -17.14 -20.04 -1.75
N TYR A 707 -18.15 -20.24 -0.89
CA TYR A 707 -19.11 -21.34 -1.01
C TYR A 707 -19.80 -21.35 -2.38
N LEU A 708 -20.36 -20.20 -2.80
CA LEU A 708 -21.07 -20.10 -4.07
C LEU A 708 -20.16 -20.46 -5.24
N VAL A 709 -18.91 -20.01 -5.21
CA VAL A 709 -17.98 -20.30 -6.28
C VAL A 709 -17.56 -21.76 -6.30
N GLU A 710 -17.11 -22.31 -5.17
CA GLU A 710 -16.75 -23.74 -5.08
C GLU A 710 -17.90 -24.63 -5.55
N ARG A 711 -19.13 -24.24 -5.22
CA ARG A 711 -20.31 -25.02 -5.52
C ARG A 711 -20.75 -24.94 -6.97
N TYR A 712 -20.68 -23.76 -7.57
CA TYR A 712 -21.25 -23.53 -8.89
C TYR A 712 -20.21 -23.54 -10.01
N ARG A 713 -18.92 -23.24 -9.76
CA ARG A 713 -17.82 -23.27 -10.77
C ARG A 713 -17.77 -24.54 -11.62
N PRO A 714 -17.89 -25.75 -11.06
CA PRO A 714 -17.94 -26.97 -11.86
C PRO A 714 -19.13 -27.03 -12.83
N LEU A 715 -20.29 -26.48 -12.44
CA LEU A 715 -21.47 -26.39 -13.30
C LEU A 715 -21.26 -25.40 -14.46
N LEU A 716 -20.54 -24.30 -14.21
CA LEU A 716 -20.16 -23.31 -15.22
C LEU A 716 -19.24 -23.90 -16.28
N ASP A 717 -18.23 -24.66 -15.86
CA ASP A 717 -17.33 -25.37 -16.77
C ASP A 717 -18.07 -26.42 -17.60
N THR A 718 -19.08 -27.08 -17.02
CA THR A 718 -19.92 -28.04 -17.73
C THR A 718 -20.84 -27.36 -18.76
N ILE A 719 -21.42 -26.20 -18.42
CA ILE A 719 -22.31 -25.44 -19.31
C ILE A 719 -21.52 -24.81 -20.47
N LEU A 720 -20.33 -24.27 -20.18
CA LEU A 720 -19.47 -23.63 -21.17
C LEU A 720 -18.58 -24.61 -21.96
N GLY A 721 -18.48 -25.86 -21.52
CA GLY A 721 -17.71 -26.93 -22.16
C GLY A 721 -18.53 -27.88 -23.05
N GLY A 722 -19.84 -27.67 -23.18
CA GLY A 722 -20.68 -28.45 -24.09
C GLY A 722 -20.44 -28.08 -25.55
N ASP A 723 -19.96 -29.03 -26.35
CA ASP A 723 -19.54 -28.85 -27.75
C ASP A 723 -20.68 -28.61 -28.78
N ASP A 724 -21.94 -28.39 -28.35
CA ASP A 724 -23.11 -28.60 -29.22
C ASP A 724 -24.01 -27.36 -29.51
N ASP A 725 -23.60 -26.12 -29.22
CA ASP A 725 -24.42 -24.95 -29.63
C ASP A 725 -23.64 -23.85 -30.35
N GLU A 726 -23.70 -23.88 -31.69
CA GLU A 726 -23.22 -22.81 -32.60
C GLU A 726 -23.95 -21.46 -32.40
N THR A 727 -24.96 -21.39 -31.53
CA THR A 727 -25.71 -20.16 -31.21
C THR A 727 -25.09 -19.29 -30.09
N MET A 728 -23.91 -19.64 -29.58
CA MET A 728 -23.20 -18.86 -28.54
C MET A 728 -22.57 -17.55 -29.04
N VAL A 729 -22.61 -17.29 -30.35
CA VAL A 729 -22.00 -16.12 -30.99
C VAL A 729 -23.09 -15.04 -31.18
N ASP A 730 -22.87 -13.85 -30.62
CA ASP A 730 -23.68 -12.61 -30.77
C ASP A 730 -24.66 -12.20 -29.66
N ARG A 731 -24.29 -12.31 -28.37
CA ARG A 731 -24.89 -11.42 -27.35
C ARG A 731 -23.86 -10.77 -26.43
N GLU A 732 -24.05 -9.47 -26.21
CA GLU A 732 -23.38 -8.69 -25.16
C GLU A 732 -23.75 -9.30 -23.81
N ILE A 733 -22.81 -10.03 -23.21
CA ILE A 733 -22.90 -10.42 -21.80
C ILE A 733 -22.38 -9.21 -21.00
N PRO A 734 -23.18 -8.63 -20.09
CA PRO A 734 -22.82 -7.42 -19.34
C PRO A 734 -21.51 -7.52 -18.55
#